data_AF-A0A239A952-F1
#
_entry.id   AF-A0A239A952-F1
#
_cell.length_a   1.000
_cell.length_b   1.000
_cell.length_c   1.000
_cell.angle_alpha   90.00
_cell.angle_beta   90.00
_cell.angle_gamma   90.00
#
_symmetry.space_group_name_H-M   'P 1'
#
loop_
_entity.id
_entity.type
_entity.pdbx_description
1 polymer ?
#
loop_
_entity_poly.entity_id
_entity_poly.type
_entity_poly.pdbx_seq_one_letter_code
_entity_poly.pdbx_strand_id
1 'polypeptide(L)'
;MQDIPQASEQYQGLTSSSDGKNVMPRLQPISHFFLEGDNFSQTESQKFGPISASVFNTTSRVTFTGSKKIYAICQGTVFIQPQTGNADKVNVLLKPYKQPINGLSIKYFIYRGLNKNDFVNGLQVAPKGSNATGFVNYIWDEFESFHDVEDGETAPSFLAKYIGFPENEIDQEVSGYIDQFFYKIATYTEGETPQENPEGAYELPIISRGTHLGNATESIGLDIILNIGDYYIENDPNPFKLDLTFARVEDGKLETTGIPEGFQTKLLKEACTQFIDPAAFYGTHANGIGKLFIDEVENPITTKEQIASKLNGFLTKNTIYLYIQGERRRSYNFYNNYQYSEDNTNDIKIGADAESLQETQFRTLGWPVEVIESGEYLNPDTGTIAMQLVTDGNEEAILYTEKGVLLSGNTNNFVQKENLIPEVTLDPTETVEEKYTKTVLYGLPKDNNNRIICNWLSLNYKGKSHYIIGSSDAEQRFYPLKEIDQLYNLLNVNSFISLDNSFASVLDKRIITQHFETNKLIEVGTVVSRRIEDIISNDESVVRRVTFESVLVDVNRDTQSFYKTGSPLKESLVDNINQNDSNQNNIYTPQIPYYIDTIHFSDGSNVINGLLLESQDRKRPMKYVVGLSYEEWMQIQSLISENSLTNASLFFDDTLYLDTDTYTSEEEYLFKKYNLGVIGEGIEGELIYYLPSEVITIYTIDQLFHFSESYSKHVESLNTYSEDLYFLDIIPG
;
A
#
# COMPACT_ATOMS: atom_id res chain seq x y z
N MET A 1 39.94 -29.71 0.80
CA MET A 1 39.05 -29.16 -0.25
C MET A 1 37.88 -28.55 0.48
N GLN A 2 37.73 -27.23 0.43
CA GLN A 2 36.53 -26.57 0.93
C GLN A 2 35.43 -26.82 -0.10
N ASP A 3 34.37 -27.51 0.30
CA ASP A 3 33.16 -27.66 -0.50
C ASP A 3 32.50 -26.28 -0.60
N ILE A 4 32.66 -25.66 -1.77
CA ILE A 4 31.87 -24.50 -2.17
C ILE A 4 30.47 -25.06 -2.46
N PRO A 5 29.40 -24.64 -1.77
CA PRO A 5 28.06 -25.08 -2.11
C PRO A 5 27.75 -24.62 -3.54
N GLN A 6 27.63 -25.57 -4.48
CA GLN A 6 27.07 -25.27 -5.79
C GLN A 6 25.59 -24.96 -5.60
N ALA A 7 25.23 -23.67 -5.64
CA ALA A 7 23.84 -23.28 -5.84
C ALA A 7 23.36 -23.86 -7.17
N SER A 8 22.29 -24.67 -7.15
CA SER A 8 21.77 -25.26 -8.38
C SER A 8 21.30 -24.15 -9.33
N GLU A 9 21.56 -24.33 -10.64
CA GLU A 9 21.22 -23.36 -11.68
C GLU A 9 19.73 -22.96 -11.68
N GLN A 10 18.85 -23.79 -11.11
CA GLN A 10 17.42 -23.51 -10.95
C GLN A 10 17.11 -22.34 -10.00
N TYR A 11 17.96 -22.05 -9.01
CA TYR A 11 17.69 -20.99 -8.02
C TYR A 11 18.34 -19.64 -8.35
N GLN A 12 19.37 -19.61 -9.19
CA GLN A 12 20.08 -18.37 -9.54
C GLN A 12 19.21 -17.34 -10.28
N GLY A 13 18.12 -17.78 -10.93
CA GLY A 13 17.15 -16.91 -11.58
C GLY A 13 16.00 -16.42 -10.67
N LEU A 14 15.82 -17.01 -9.49
CA LEU A 14 14.66 -16.77 -8.63
C LEU A 14 14.91 -15.73 -7.53
N THR A 15 16.18 -15.45 -7.22
CA THR A 15 16.56 -14.64 -6.07
C THR A 15 17.53 -13.52 -6.43
N SER A 16 17.63 -12.50 -5.59
CA SER A 16 18.52 -11.34 -5.78
C SER A 16 20.02 -11.64 -5.58
N SER A 17 20.41 -12.85 -5.16
CA SER A 17 21.79 -13.18 -4.80
C SER A 17 22.24 -14.57 -5.24
N SER A 18 23.45 -14.66 -5.78
CA SER A 18 24.14 -15.91 -6.14
C SER A 18 24.85 -16.58 -4.96
N ASP A 19 25.08 -15.84 -3.86
CA ASP A 19 26.02 -16.24 -2.80
C ASP A 19 25.30 -16.63 -1.49
N GLY A 20 23.96 -16.76 -1.54
CA GLY A 20 23.14 -17.22 -0.41
C GLY A 20 22.95 -16.21 0.73
N LYS A 21 23.44 -14.98 0.59
CA LYS A 21 23.12 -13.82 1.46
C LYS A 21 22.16 -12.89 0.72
N ASN A 22 21.18 -12.29 1.39
CA ASN A 22 20.25 -11.32 0.76
C ASN A 22 19.38 -11.97 -0.34
N VAL A 23 18.67 -13.03 0.02
CA VAL A 23 17.87 -13.85 -0.90
C VAL A 23 16.43 -13.35 -0.92
N MET A 24 16.15 -12.33 -1.74
CA MET A 24 14.77 -11.90 -2.00
C MET A 24 14.23 -12.54 -3.27
N PRO A 25 12.96 -12.99 -3.29
CA PRO A 25 12.31 -13.39 -4.52
C PRO A 25 12.33 -12.22 -5.51
N ARG A 26 12.87 -12.44 -6.71
CA ARG A 26 12.75 -11.44 -7.77
C ARG A 26 11.27 -11.27 -8.14
N LEU A 27 10.87 -10.05 -8.49
CA LEU A 27 9.52 -9.81 -9.02
C LEU A 27 9.28 -10.74 -10.23
N GLN A 28 8.17 -11.49 -10.18
CA GLN A 28 7.72 -12.39 -11.24
C GLN A 28 6.46 -11.82 -11.90
N PRO A 29 6.57 -10.72 -12.65
CA PRO A 29 5.40 -10.10 -13.25
C PRO A 29 4.84 -10.97 -14.38
N ILE A 30 3.53 -11.16 -14.38
CA ILE A 30 2.78 -11.90 -15.40
C ILE A 30 1.57 -11.06 -15.80
N SER A 31 1.63 -10.45 -16.98
CA SER A 31 0.57 -9.59 -17.50
C SER A 31 0.41 -9.72 -19.01
N HIS A 32 -0.65 -9.11 -19.53
CA HIS A 32 -0.88 -8.96 -20.97
C HIS A 32 -0.69 -7.49 -21.35
N PHE A 33 -0.03 -7.22 -22.46
CA PHE A 33 0.12 -5.87 -22.97
C PHE A 33 -1.21 -5.37 -23.52
N PHE A 34 -1.74 -4.30 -22.94
CA PHE A 34 -3.12 -3.86 -23.17
C PHE A 34 -3.53 -3.52 -24.61
N LEU A 35 -2.59 -3.22 -25.51
CA LEU A 35 -2.90 -2.71 -26.86
C LEU A 35 -2.33 -3.61 -27.97
N GLU A 36 -3.15 -3.87 -28.98
CA GLU A 36 -2.76 -4.64 -30.15
C GLU A 36 -1.61 -4.00 -30.96
N GLY A 37 -0.63 -4.83 -31.31
CA GLY A 37 0.53 -4.43 -32.11
C GLY A 37 1.43 -3.41 -31.42
N ASP A 38 2.40 -2.88 -32.14
CA ASP A 38 3.47 -2.01 -31.63
C ASP A 38 3.48 -0.60 -32.25
N ASN A 39 2.69 -0.40 -33.31
CA ASN A 39 2.56 0.89 -33.99
C ASN A 39 1.62 1.83 -33.24
N PHE A 40 2.14 2.53 -32.24
CA PHE A 40 1.49 3.64 -31.54
C PHE A 40 2.52 4.70 -31.15
N SER A 41 2.04 5.89 -30.82
CA SER A 41 2.88 7.03 -30.42
C SER A 41 2.23 7.86 -29.33
N GLN A 42 3.04 8.65 -28.64
CA GLN A 42 2.60 9.53 -27.58
C GLN A 42 3.22 10.92 -27.78
N THR A 43 2.47 11.98 -27.47
CA THR A 43 2.96 13.37 -27.41
C THR A 43 3.28 13.76 -25.96
N GLU A 44 4.03 14.85 -25.75
CA GLU A 44 4.38 15.32 -24.41
C GLU A 44 3.14 15.53 -23.51
N SER A 45 2.07 16.08 -24.06
CA SER A 45 0.80 16.28 -23.33
C SER A 45 0.04 15.00 -23.01
N GLN A 46 0.48 13.85 -23.53
CA GLN A 46 -0.16 12.55 -23.36
C GLN A 46 0.63 11.62 -22.44
N LYS A 47 1.87 12.00 -22.08
CA LYS A 47 2.75 11.17 -21.25
C LYS A 47 2.33 11.21 -19.78
N PHE A 48 2.59 10.12 -19.07
CA PHE A 48 2.41 10.08 -17.62
C PHE A 48 3.40 11.00 -16.91
N GLY A 49 2.94 11.68 -15.85
CA GLY A 49 3.82 12.43 -14.96
C GLY A 49 3.55 13.94 -14.92
N PRO A 50 4.46 14.72 -14.31
CA PRO A 50 4.37 16.17 -14.23
C PRO A 50 4.38 16.82 -15.61
N ILE A 51 3.37 17.62 -15.92
CA ILE A 51 3.29 18.43 -17.16
C ILE A 51 3.68 19.89 -16.86
N SER A 52 3.29 20.37 -15.68
CA SER A 52 3.64 21.69 -15.15
C SER A 52 3.68 21.65 -13.63
N ALA A 53 3.98 22.78 -12.99
CA ALA A 53 3.92 22.88 -11.53
C ALA A 53 2.49 22.73 -10.94
N SER A 54 1.46 22.84 -11.79
CA SER A 54 0.05 22.79 -11.42
C SER A 54 -0.73 21.63 -12.04
N VAL A 55 -0.13 20.86 -12.96
CA VAL A 55 -0.77 19.74 -13.65
C VAL A 55 0.11 18.50 -13.64
N PHE A 56 -0.43 17.40 -13.14
CA PHE A 56 0.13 16.05 -13.26
C PHE A 56 -0.83 15.19 -14.08
N ASN A 57 -0.31 14.54 -15.10
CA ASN A 57 -1.11 13.65 -15.93
C ASN A 57 -1.05 12.23 -15.35
N THR A 58 -2.21 11.69 -14.94
CA THR A 58 -2.30 10.31 -14.43
C THR A 58 -2.51 9.32 -15.56
N THR A 59 -3.19 9.74 -16.63
CA THR A 59 -3.50 8.90 -17.79
C THR A 59 -2.38 8.95 -18.80
N SER A 60 -1.68 7.82 -19.01
CA SER A 60 -0.82 7.69 -20.18
C SER A 60 -1.67 7.38 -21.41
N ARG A 61 -1.81 8.35 -22.31
CA ARG A 61 -2.55 8.20 -23.56
C ARG A 61 -1.61 7.90 -24.72
N VAL A 62 -2.05 7.01 -25.61
CA VAL A 62 -1.34 6.71 -26.86
C VAL A 62 -2.28 6.88 -28.04
N THR A 63 -1.68 7.18 -29.20
CA THR A 63 -2.37 7.42 -30.47
C THR A 63 -1.90 6.43 -31.52
N PHE A 64 -2.78 6.07 -32.44
CA PHE A 64 -2.50 5.14 -33.53
C PHE A 64 -3.49 5.37 -34.68
N THR A 65 -3.22 4.77 -35.83
CA THR A 65 -4.11 4.85 -36.99
C THR A 65 -5.16 3.75 -36.96
N GLY A 66 -6.42 4.09 -37.24
CA GLY A 66 -7.52 3.12 -37.35
C GLY A 66 -8.05 2.65 -36.00
N SER A 67 -8.51 1.40 -35.96
CA SER A 67 -9.05 0.75 -34.77
C SER A 67 -8.14 -0.39 -34.33
N LYS A 68 -7.94 -0.55 -33.03
CA LYS A 68 -7.11 -1.58 -32.43
C LYS A 68 -7.82 -2.30 -31.28
N LYS A 69 -7.54 -3.59 -31.12
CA LYS A 69 -8.03 -4.37 -29.98
C LYS A 69 -7.35 -3.94 -28.68
N ILE A 70 -8.14 -3.92 -27.61
CA ILE A 70 -7.71 -3.68 -26.23
C ILE A 70 -7.90 -4.95 -25.41
N TYR A 71 -6.88 -5.31 -24.63
CA TYR A 71 -6.81 -6.56 -23.88
C TYR A 71 -6.76 -6.34 -22.37
N ALA A 72 -7.41 -7.24 -21.63
CA ALA A 72 -7.34 -7.27 -20.18
C ALA A 72 -5.92 -7.61 -19.70
N ILE A 73 -5.32 -6.73 -18.88
CA ILE A 73 -3.92 -6.84 -18.43
C ILE A 73 -3.73 -8.05 -17.51
N CYS A 74 -4.73 -8.36 -16.68
CA CYS A 74 -4.76 -9.47 -15.76
C CYS A 74 -6.17 -10.05 -15.65
N GLN A 75 -6.30 -11.13 -14.88
CA GLN A 75 -7.62 -11.61 -14.47
C GLN A 75 -8.23 -10.64 -13.47
N GLY A 76 -9.50 -10.29 -13.63
CA GLY A 76 -10.15 -9.32 -12.76
C GLY A 76 -11.61 -9.07 -13.07
N THR A 77 -12.25 -8.30 -12.19
CA THR A 77 -13.64 -7.88 -12.28
C THR A 77 -13.75 -6.60 -13.09
N VAL A 78 -14.69 -6.55 -14.04
CA VAL A 78 -14.85 -5.43 -14.97
C VAL A 78 -16.08 -4.59 -14.63
N PHE A 79 -15.89 -3.27 -14.64
CA PHE A 79 -16.94 -2.27 -14.44
C PHE A 79 -16.89 -1.24 -15.57
N ILE A 80 -17.98 -1.07 -16.32
CA ILE A 80 -18.02 -0.22 -17.51
C ILE A 80 -18.75 1.08 -17.19
N GLN A 81 -18.14 2.20 -17.55
CA GLN A 81 -18.65 3.55 -17.28
C GLN A 81 -18.68 4.40 -18.56
N PRO A 82 -19.67 5.30 -18.72
CA PRO A 82 -19.70 6.23 -19.84
C PRO A 82 -18.51 7.20 -19.76
N GLN A 83 -18.02 7.66 -20.90
CA GLN A 83 -17.00 8.70 -20.94
C GLN A 83 -17.63 10.10 -20.99
N THR A 84 -17.31 10.94 -20.02
CA THR A 84 -17.76 12.34 -20.00
C THR A 84 -17.22 13.08 -21.22
N GLY A 85 -18.11 13.77 -21.93
CA GLY A 85 -17.77 14.53 -23.13
C GLY A 85 -17.79 13.71 -24.44
N ASN A 86 -17.96 12.38 -24.38
CA ASN A 86 -18.03 11.54 -25.58
C ASN A 86 -19.03 10.38 -25.43
N ALA A 87 -20.22 10.53 -26.03
CA ALA A 87 -21.31 9.55 -25.94
C ALA A 87 -21.04 8.23 -26.67
N ASP A 88 -20.04 8.19 -27.57
CA ASP A 88 -19.65 7.00 -28.34
C ASP A 88 -18.54 6.20 -27.67
N LYS A 89 -18.09 6.64 -26.48
CA LYS A 89 -16.98 6.05 -25.76
C LYS A 89 -17.37 5.62 -24.35
N VAL A 90 -16.65 4.60 -23.88
CA VAL A 90 -16.72 4.11 -22.50
C VAL A 90 -15.31 4.03 -21.91
N ASN A 91 -15.26 4.13 -20.59
CA ASN A 91 -14.11 3.77 -19.80
C ASN A 91 -14.36 2.41 -19.14
N VAL A 92 -13.37 1.54 -19.17
CA VAL A 92 -13.43 0.20 -18.59
C VAL A 92 -12.53 0.18 -17.37
N LEU A 93 -13.09 -0.12 -16.20
CA LEU A 93 -12.36 -0.29 -14.96
C LEU A 93 -12.18 -1.78 -14.71
N LEU A 94 -10.95 -2.22 -14.51
CA LEU A 94 -10.60 -3.60 -14.19
C LEU A 94 -9.96 -3.65 -12.80
N LYS A 95 -10.66 -4.28 -11.85
CA LYS A 95 -10.14 -4.59 -10.52
C LYS A 95 -9.42 -5.93 -10.54
N PRO A 96 -8.10 -6.01 -10.28
CA PRO A 96 -7.39 -7.28 -10.31
C PRO A 96 -7.95 -8.27 -9.28
N TYR A 97 -8.41 -9.43 -9.74
CA TYR A 97 -8.69 -10.58 -8.86
C TYR A 97 -7.38 -11.28 -8.48
N LYS A 98 -6.48 -11.38 -9.47
CA LYS A 98 -5.11 -11.85 -9.28
C LYS A 98 -4.14 -10.73 -9.63
N GLN A 99 -3.35 -10.29 -8.65
CA GLN A 99 -2.34 -9.26 -8.86
C GLN A 99 -1.32 -9.70 -9.93
N PRO A 100 -1.07 -8.91 -10.98
CA PRO A 100 -0.15 -9.27 -12.05
C PRO A 100 1.32 -9.26 -11.63
N ILE A 101 1.65 -8.55 -10.53
CA ILE A 101 3.00 -8.44 -10.01
C ILE A 101 2.93 -8.66 -8.49
N ASN A 102 3.57 -9.73 -8.00
CA ASN A 102 3.60 -9.99 -6.55
C ASN A 102 4.34 -8.87 -5.81
N GLY A 103 3.76 -8.39 -4.72
CA GLY A 103 4.27 -7.26 -3.94
C GLY A 103 3.99 -5.89 -4.55
N LEU A 104 3.24 -5.79 -5.66
CA LEU A 104 2.67 -4.54 -6.15
C LEU A 104 1.15 -4.65 -6.05
N SER A 105 0.56 -3.93 -5.08
CA SER A 105 -0.88 -3.97 -4.87
C SER A 105 -1.54 -2.97 -5.82
N ILE A 106 -2.13 -3.46 -6.91
CA ILE A 106 -2.88 -2.63 -7.88
C ILE A 106 -4.36 -2.65 -7.50
N LYS A 107 -4.95 -1.47 -7.36
CA LYS A 107 -6.38 -1.29 -7.08
C LYS A 107 -7.19 -1.41 -8.37
N TYR A 108 -6.82 -0.64 -9.39
CA TYR A 108 -7.54 -0.57 -10.65
C TYR A 108 -6.60 -0.37 -11.84
N PHE A 109 -6.96 -0.98 -12.96
CA PHE A 109 -6.59 -0.50 -14.28
C PHE A 109 -7.80 0.22 -14.87
N ILE A 110 -7.62 1.45 -15.36
CA ILE A 110 -8.69 2.19 -16.05
C ILE A 110 -8.29 2.40 -17.50
N TYR A 111 -9.01 1.75 -18.41
CA TYR A 111 -8.85 1.94 -19.85
C TYR A 111 -9.82 3.04 -20.29
N ARG A 112 -9.30 4.12 -20.88
CA ARG A 112 -10.10 5.30 -21.27
C ARG A 112 -10.27 5.38 -22.78
N GLY A 113 -11.53 5.41 -23.24
CA GLY A 113 -11.85 5.69 -24.65
C GLY A 113 -12.08 4.46 -25.54
N LEU A 114 -12.61 3.36 -25.00
CA LEU A 114 -13.07 2.22 -25.82
C LEU A 114 -14.39 2.56 -26.51
N ASN A 115 -14.66 1.93 -27.66
CA ASN A 115 -15.88 2.16 -28.43
C ASN A 115 -17.10 1.60 -27.67
N LYS A 116 -18.11 2.44 -27.41
CA LYS A 116 -19.32 2.06 -26.67
C LYS A 116 -20.09 0.91 -27.32
N ASN A 117 -20.17 0.90 -28.65
CA ASN A 117 -20.92 -0.12 -29.41
C ASN A 117 -20.34 -1.54 -29.27
N ASP A 118 -19.11 -1.67 -28.76
CA ASP A 118 -18.52 -2.97 -28.45
C ASP A 118 -19.11 -3.58 -27.17
N PHE A 119 -19.81 -2.80 -26.34
CA PHE A 119 -20.31 -3.23 -25.03
C PHE A 119 -21.82 -3.07 -24.87
N VAL A 120 -22.40 -2.01 -25.46
CA VAL A 120 -23.79 -1.59 -25.22
C VAL A 120 -24.53 -1.41 -26.54
N ASN A 121 -25.76 -1.92 -26.60
CA ASN A 121 -26.72 -1.71 -27.69
C ASN A 121 -28.06 -1.23 -27.11
N GLY A 122 -28.28 0.09 -27.12
CA GLY A 122 -29.41 0.70 -26.43
C GLY A 122 -29.27 0.54 -24.91
N LEU A 123 -30.24 -0.13 -24.27
CA LEU A 123 -30.21 -0.47 -22.84
C LEU A 123 -29.66 -1.89 -22.56
N GLN A 124 -29.33 -2.63 -23.60
CA GLN A 124 -28.86 -4.01 -23.51
C GLN A 124 -27.35 -4.10 -23.67
N VAL A 125 -26.77 -5.19 -23.17
CA VAL A 125 -25.42 -5.59 -23.55
C VAL A 125 -25.37 -5.83 -25.06
N ALA A 126 -24.27 -5.47 -25.71
CA ALA A 126 -24.07 -5.73 -27.13
C ALA A 126 -24.30 -7.22 -27.45
N PRO A 127 -24.88 -7.57 -28.61
CA PRO A 127 -25.27 -8.94 -28.91
C PRO A 127 -24.05 -9.85 -29.09
N LYS A 128 -24.16 -11.09 -28.59
CA LYS A 128 -23.22 -12.20 -28.86
C LYS A 128 -23.08 -12.45 -30.36
N GLY A 129 -21.89 -12.86 -30.82
CA GLY A 129 -21.68 -13.30 -32.19
C GLY A 129 -20.24 -13.26 -32.66
N SER A 130 -20.02 -13.61 -33.94
CA SER A 130 -18.67 -13.65 -34.53
C SER A 130 -17.96 -12.30 -34.60
N ASN A 131 -18.72 -11.20 -34.56
CA ASN A 131 -18.20 -9.83 -34.58
C ASN A 131 -18.16 -9.21 -33.17
N ALA A 132 -18.66 -9.91 -32.15
CA ALA A 132 -18.62 -9.45 -30.78
C ALA A 132 -17.21 -9.59 -30.20
N THR A 133 -16.92 -8.80 -29.17
CA THR A 133 -15.63 -8.87 -28.48
C THR A 133 -15.52 -10.17 -27.67
N GLY A 134 -14.29 -10.54 -27.31
CA GLY A 134 -14.06 -11.66 -26.40
C GLY A 134 -14.80 -11.49 -25.07
N PHE A 135 -14.85 -10.26 -24.55
CA PHE A 135 -15.61 -9.90 -23.35
C PHE A 135 -17.10 -10.17 -23.51
N VAL A 136 -17.74 -9.64 -24.56
CA VAL A 136 -19.18 -9.78 -24.79
C VAL A 136 -19.57 -11.25 -24.96
N ASN A 137 -18.80 -12.01 -25.77
CA ASN A 137 -19.08 -13.43 -25.95
C ASN A 137 -19.00 -14.19 -24.62
N TYR A 138 -17.97 -13.94 -23.82
CA TYR A 138 -17.78 -14.58 -22.52
C TYR A 138 -18.92 -14.28 -21.54
N ILE A 139 -19.32 -13.02 -21.37
CA ILE A 139 -20.38 -12.69 -20.40
C ILE A 139 -21.76 -13.18 -20.86
N TRP A 140 -21.99 -13.29 -22.17
CA TRP A 140 -23.19 -13.94 -22.69
C TRP A 140 -23.20 -15.43 -22.41
N ASP A 141 -22.06 -16.12 -22.56
CA ASP A 141 -21.93 -17.54 -22.20
C ASP A 141 -22.27 -17.75 -20.71
N GLU A 142 -21.75 -16.91 -19.82
CA GLU A 142 -22.05 -16.96 -18.38
C GLU A 142 -23.53 -16.65 -18.07
N PHE A 143 -24.10 -15.63 -18.72
CA PHE A 143 -25.50 -15.24 -18.53
C PHE A 143 -26.47 -16.32 -19.02
N GLU A 144 -26.22 -16.89 -20.20
CA GLU A 144 -27.01 -18.00 -20.75
C GLU A 144 -26.87 -19.25 -19.88
N SER A 145 -25.68 -19.56 -19.37
CA SER A 145 -25.46 -20.71 -18.48
C SER A 145 -26.15 -20.54 -17.12
N PHE A 146 -26.26 -19.32 -16.59
CA PHE A 146 -26.96 -19.05 -15.33
C PHE A 146 -28.48 -19.13 -15.48
N HIS A 147 -29.00 -18.67 -16.63
CA HIS A 147 -30.42 -18.69 -16.97
C HIS A 147 -30.81 -19.91 -17.83
N ASP A 148 -30.11 -21.04 -17.70
CA ASP A 148 -30.44 -22.27 -18.42
C ASP A 148 -31.85 -22.73 -18.00
N VAL A 149 -32.83 -22.35 -18.80
CA VAL A 149 -34.26 -22.44 -18.49
C VAL A 149 -34.80 -23.79 -18.95
N GLU A 150 -35.58 -24.45 -18.08
CA GLU A 150 -36.37 -25.63 -18.47
C GLU A 150 -37.29 -25.29 -19.66
N ASP A 151 -37.63 -26.29 -20.49
CA ASP A 151 -38.41 -26.15 -21.71
C ASP A 151 -39.66 -25.25 -21.53
N GLY A 152 -39.59 -24.02 -22.04
CA GLY A 152 -40.72 -23.09 -22.14
C GLY A 152 -40.55 -21.71 -21.49
N GLU A 153 -39.49 -21.48 -20.70
CA GLU A 153 -39.17 -20.14 -20.18
C GLU A 153 -38.21 -19.38 -21.12
N THR A 154 -38.35 -18.06 -21.17
CA THR A 154 -37.44 -17.19 -21.92
C THR A 154 -36.47 -16.52 -20.96
N ALA A 155 -35.16 -16.65 -21.22
CA ALA A 155 -34.15 -15.94 -20.45
C ALA A 155 -34.46 -14.42 -20.38
N PRO A 156 -34.21 -13.77 -19.24
CA PRO A 156 -34.45 -12.34 -19.10
C PRO A 156 -33.56 -11.54 -20.05
N SER A 157 -33.91 -10.27 -20.29
CA SER A 157 -33.07 -9.38 -21.09
C SER A 157 -31.74 -9.11 -20.38
N PHE A 158 -30.62 -9.25 -21.11
CA PHE A 158 -29.29 -8.91 -20.59
C PHE A 158 -29.06 -7.40 -20.70
N LEU A 159 -29.30 -6.67 -19.61
CA LEU A 159 -29.23 -5.21 -19.56
C LEU A 159 -27.79 -4.71 -19.35
N ALA A 160 -27.46 -3.55 -19.92
CA ALA A 160 -26.14 -2.93 -19.81
C ALA A 160 -25.79 -2.50 -18.37
N LYS A 161 -26.80 -2.24 -17.52
CA LYS A 161 -26.56 -2.02 -16.09
C LYS A 161 -25.91 -3.20 -15.40
N TYR A 162 -26.08 -4.42 -15.91
CA TYR A 162 -25.47 -5.62 -15.34
C TYR A 162 -23.94 -5.67 -15.49
N ILE A 163 -23.38 -4.86 -16.40
CA ILE A 163 -21.94 -4.65 -16.55
C ILE A 163 -21.48 -3.28 -16.00
N GLY A 164 -22.36 -2.62 -15.23
CA GLY A 164 -22.10 -1.34 -14.58
C GLY A 164 -22.47 -0.09 -15.39
N PHE A 165 -22.88 -0.23 -16.66
CA PHE A 165 -23.22 0.91 -17.50
C PHE A 165 -24.64 1.43 -17.15
N PRO A 166 -24.79 2.67 -16.67
CA PRO A 166 -26.06 3.17 -16.15
C PRO A 166 -27.13 3.28 -17.25
N GLU A 167 -28.40 3.01 -16.92
CA GLU A 167 -29.52 3.20 -17.85
C GLU A 167 -29.77 4.70 -18.10
N ASN A 168 -29.65 5.51 -17.04
CA ASN A 168 -29.66 6.97 -17.04
C ASN A 168 -28.49 7.50 -16.20
N GLU A 169 -27.91 8.65 -16.57
CA GLU A 169 -26.78 9.23 -15.84
C GLU A 169 -27.06 9.48 -14.35
N ILE A 170 -28.34 9.68 -13.98
CA ILE A 170 -28.81 9.90 -12.62
C ILE A 170 -28.87 8.62 -11.77
N ASP A 171 -28.75 7.43 -12.37
CA ASP A 171 -28.83 6.15 -11.66
C ASP A 171 -27.56 5.83 -10.87
N GLN A 172 -26.52 6.66 -10.99
CA GLN A 172 -25.25 6.53 -10.28
C GLN A 172 -24.77 7.91 -9.86
N GLU A 173 -24.61 8.12 -8.56
CA GLU A 173 -24.05 9.37 -8.03
C GLU A 173 -22.60 9.54 -8.48
N VAL A 174 -22.28 10.64 -9.17
CA VAL A 174 -20.94 10.90 -9.72
C VAL A 174 -19.85 11.08 -8.64
N SER A 175 -20.25 11.48 -7.43
CA SER A 175 -19.40 11.55 -6.23
C SER A 175 -19.22 10.20 -5.54
N GLY A 176 -19.94 9.16 -5.96
CA GLY A 176 -19.82 7.80 -5.42
C GLY A 176 -18.43 7.21 -5.66
N TYR A 177 -17.83 6.65 -4.62
CA TYR A 177 -16.52 6.00 -4.71
C TYR A 177 -16.61 4.77 -5.61
N ILE A 178 -15.58 4.54 -6.43
CA ILE A 178 -15.53 3.34 -7.31
C ILE A 178 -15.68 2.04 -6.50
N ASP A 179 -15.05 1.99 -5.31
CA ASP A 179 -15.10 0.82 -4.41
C ASP A 179 -16.53 0.44 -4.01
N GLN A 180 -17.46 1.39 -3.87
CA GLN A 180 -18.85 1.12 -3.49
C GLN A 180 -19.55 0.21 -4.51
N PHE A 181 -19.14 0.26 -5.79
CA PHE A 181 -19.72 -0.58 -6.84
C PHE A 181 -19.09 -1.98 -6.90
N PHE A 182 -17.84 -2.12 -6.48
CA PHE A 182 -17.14 -3.42 -6.42
C PHE A 182 -17.40 -4.20 -5.12
N TYR A 183 -17.71 -3.51 -4.03
CA TYR A 183 -17.98 -4.10 -2.72
C TYR A 183 -19.44 -3.97 -2.26
N LYS A 184 -20.33 -3.61 -3.20
CA LYS A 184 -21.74 -3.44 -2.88
C LYS A 184 -22.34 -4.69 -2.23
N ILE A 185 -23.29 -4.44 -1.36
CA ILE A 185 -24.17 -5.45 -0.81
C ILE A 185 -25.56 -5.18 -1.36
N ALA A 186 -26.20 -6.22 -1.89
CA ALA A 186 -27.55 -6.10 -2.41
C ALA A 186 -28.48 -5.57 -1.30
N THR A 187 -29.04 -4.39 -1.52
CA THR A 187 -30.03 -3.78 -0.63
C THR A 187 -31.39 -3.81 -1.29
N TYR A 188 -32.45 -4.04 -0.51
CA TYR A 188 -33.81 -4.13 -1.02
C TYR A 188 -34.65 -2.98 -0.48
N THR A 189 -35.47 -2.39 -1.34
CA THR A 189 -36.51 -1.43 -0.95
C THR A 189 -37.52 -2.08 -0.01
N GLU A 190 -37.91 -1.37 1.04
CA GLU A 190 -38.96 -1.83 1.95
C GLU A 190 -40.34 -1.74 1.26
N GLY A 191 -41.04 -2.87 1.14
CA GLY A 191 -42.37 -2.95 0.52
C GLY A 191 -42.92 -4.38 0.41
N GLU A 192 -44.17 -4.52 -0.07
CA GLU A 192 -44.84 -5.84 -0.22
C GLU A 192 -44.13 -6.78 -1.22
N THR A 193 -43.36 -6.22 -2.16
CA THR A 193 -42.43 -6.93 -3.05
C THR A 193 -41.08 -6.22 -2.97
N PRO A 194 -40.11 -6.73 -2.20
CA PRO A 194 -38.79 -6.12 -2.09
C PRO A 194 -38.14 -6.07 -3.47
N GLN A 195 -37.81 -4.86 -3.94
CA GLN A 195 -37.02 -4.67 -5.16
C GLN A 195 -35.61 -4.27 -4.77
N GLU A 196 -34.61 -4.94 -5.36
CA GLU A 196 -33.22 -4.56 -5.18
C GLU A 196 -33.00 -3.11 -5.63
N ASN A 197 -32.22 -2.35 -4.87
CA ASN A 197 -31.90 -0.96 -5.19
C ASN A 197 -31.23 -0.89 -6.58
N PRO A 198 -31.82 -0.17 -7.56
CA PRO A 198 -31.30 -0.11 -8.91
C PRO A 198 -29.84 0.35 -9.04
N GLU A 199 -29.35 1.19 -8.11
CA GLU A 199 -27.96 1.68 -8.10
C GLU A 199 -26.93 0.53 -7.97
N GLY A 200 -27.33 -0.56 -7.33
CA GLY A 200 -26.52 -1.73 -7.02
C GLY A 200 -27.00 -3.06 -7.60
N ALA A 201 -28.12 -3.11 -8.33
CA ALA A 201 -28.74 -4.36 -8.79
C ALA A 201 -28.04 -5.01 -9.99
N TYR A 202 -26.81 -5.51 -9.78
CA TYR A 202 -26.02 -6.22 -10.81
C TYR A 202 -24.89 -7.08 -10.21
N GLU A 203 -24.32 -8.00 -10.98
CA GLU A 203 -23.08 -8.70 -10.62
C GLU A 203 -22.02 -8.40 -11.68
N LEU A 204 -20.86 -7.89 -11.25
CA LEU A 204 -19.82 -7.49 -12.20
C LEU A 204 -19.04 -8.71 -12.72
N PRO A 205 -18.82 -8.82 -14.04
CA PRO A 205 -18.19 -10.00 -14.63
C PRO A 205 -16.70 -10.09 -14.30
N ILE A 206 -16.24 -11.30 -14.00
CA ILE A 206 -14.81 -11.63 -13.86
C ILE A 206 -14.32 -12.20 -15.19
N ILE A 207 -13.25 -11.64 -15.72
CA ILE A 207 -12.62 -12.09 -16.97
C ILE A 207 -11.18 -12.53 -16.78
N SER A 208 -10.70 -13.32 -17.72
CA SER A 208 -9.31 -13.77 -17.78
C SER A 208 -8.36 -12.71 -18.34
N ARG A 209 -7.07 -12.86 -18.01
CA ARG A 209 -5.98 -12.12 -18.67
C ARG A 209 -6.04 -12.33 -20.19
N GLY A 210 -5.84 -11.27 -20.96
CA GLY A 210 -5.77 -11.33 -22.42
C GLY A 210 -7.14 -11.43 -23.10
N THR A 211 -8.24 -11.38 -22.36
CA THR A 211 -9.57 -11.23 -22.97
C THR A 211 -9.61 -9.93 -23.78
N HIS A 212 -10.03 -10.02 -25.05
CA HIS A 212 -10.33 -8.86 -25.88
C HIS A 212 -11.53 -8.12 -25.29
N LEU A 213 -11.25 -7.00 -24.61
CA LEU A 213 -12.24 -6.16 -23.95
C LEU A 213 -13.13 -5.49 -24.98
N GLY A 214 -12.50 -4.81 -25.93
CA GLY A 214 -13.14 -4.09 -27.01
C GLY A 214 -12.12 -3.40 -27.89
N ASN A 215 -12.58 -2.46 -28.71
CA ASN A 215 -11.74 -1.74 -29.64
C ASN A 215 -11.63 -0.27 -29.23
N ALA A 216 -10.49 0.33 -29.55
CA ALA A 216 -10.29 1.76 -29.47
C ALA A 216 -9.94 2.30 -30.85
N THR A 217 -10.53 3.42 -31.21
CA THR A 217 -10.30 4.13 -32.49
C THR A 217 -9.44 5.36 -32.20
N GLU A 218 -8.35 5.51 -32.96
CA GLU A 218 -7.38 6.62 -32.93
C GLU A 218 -6.54 6.79 -31.65
N SER A 219 -7.12 6.55 -30.47
CA SER A 219 -6.40 6.68 -29.20
C SER A 219 -7.00 5.85 -28.09
N ILE A 220 -6.20 5.61 -27.05
CA ILE A 220 -6.60 4.96 -25.80
C ILE A 220 -5.76 5.54 -24.64
N GLY A 221 -6.40 5.76 -23.48
CA GLY A 221 -5.73 6.08 -22.22
C GLY A 221 -5.64 4.89 -21.28
N LEU A 222 -4.62 4.85 -20.44
CA LEU A 222 -4.48 3.87 -19.35
C LEU A 222 -4.01 4.56 -18.06
N ASP A 223 -4.78 4.39 -16.98
CA ASP A 223 -4.30 4.62 -15.61
C ASP A 223 -4.02 3.28 -14.93
N ILE A 224 -2.95 3.25 -14.12
CA ILE A 224 -2.65 2.14 -13.20
C ILE A 224 -2.61 2.73 -11.80
N ILE A 225 -3.55 2.30 -10.95
CA ILE A 225 -3.76 2.87 -9.62
C ILE A 225 -3.36 1.85 -8.56
N LEU A 226 -2.53 2.27 -7.62
CA LEU A 226 -2.08 1.48 -6.48
C LEU A 226 -3.16 1.37 -5.40
N ASN A 227 -3.20 0.22 -4.74
CA ASN A 227 -4.11 -0.03 -3.63
C ASN A 227 -3.45 0.37 -2.31
N ILE A 228 -3.93 1.47 -1.73
CA ILE A 228 -3.54 1.95 -0.40
C ILE A 228 -4.40 1.35 0.74
N GLY A 229 -5.46 0.64 0.41
CA GLY A 229 -6.44 0.06 1.33
C GLY A 229 -7.86 0.09 0.76
N ASP A 230 -8.73 -0.77 1.30
CA ASP A 230 -10.13 -0.89 0.89
C ASP A 230 -11.06 -0.18 1.89
N TYR A 231 -10.75 1.10 2.15
CA TYR A 231 -11.45 1.98 3.09
C TYR A 231 -11.59 3.41 2.54
N TYR A 232 -12.46 4.20 3.17
CA TYR A 232 -12.56 5.64 2.98
C TYR A 232 -12.47 6.40 4.30
N ILE A 233 -12.21 7.70 4.21
CA ILE A 233 -12.27 8.62 5.34
C ILE A 233 -13.44 9.56 5.08
N GLU A 234 -14.35 9.66 6.06
CA GLU A 234 -15.47 10.59 5.97
C GLU A 234 -14.95 12.03 6.06
N ASN A 235 -15.47 12.92 5.21
CA ASN A 235 -15.03 14.32 5.13
C ASN A 235 -13.52 14.49 4.87
N ASP A 236 -12.88 13.52 4.19
CA ASP A 236 -11.46 13.61 3.85
C ASP A 236 -11.15 14.90 3.07
N PRO A 237 -10.29 15.78 3.58
CA PRO A 237 -10.01 17.06 2.93
C PRO A 237 -9.03 16.95 1.76
N ASN A 238 -8.53 15.76 1.44
CA ASN A 238 -7.78 15.57 0.20
C ASN A 238 -8.68 15.91 -1.01
N PRO A 239 -8.32 16.90 -1.85
CA PRO A 239 -9.12 17.27 -3.01
C PRO A 239 -9.30 16.14 -4.03
N PHE A 240 -8.38 15.17 -4.07
CA PHE A 240 -8.50 14.02 -4.94
C PHE A 240 -9.35 12.92 -4.30
N LYS A 241 -10.33 12.41 -5.06
CA LYS A 241 -11.18 11.26 -4.71
C LYS A 241 -11.16 10.26 -5.85
N LEU A 242 -11.16 8.97 -5.50
CA LEU A 242 -11.25 7.87 -6.45
C LEU A 242 -12.73 7.48 -6.65
N ASP A 243 -13.47 8.37 -7.31
CA ASP A 243 -14.91 8.32 -7.53
C ASP A 243 -15.29 8.16 -9.01
N LEU A 244 -16.58 8.16 -9.32
CA LEU A 244 -17.07 8.11 -10.69
C LEU A 244 -16.75 9.38 -11.49
N THR A 245 -16.55 10.53 -10.84
CA THR A 245 -16.08 11.75 -11.49
C THR A 245 -14.72 11.50 -12.13
N PHE A 246 -13.76 10.94 -11.40
CA PHE A 246 -12.47 10.52 -11.94
C PHE A 246 -12.60 9.34 -12.92
N ALA A 247 -13.48 8.37 -12.66
CA ALA A 247 -13.65 7.20 -13.52
C ALA A 247 -14.13 7.55 -14.94
N ARG A 248 -14.96 8.60 -15.08
CA ARG A 248 -15.65 8.94 -16.33
C ARG A 248 -14.90 9.93 -17.22
N VAL A 249 -13.89 10.66 -16.75
CA VAL A 249 -13.15 11.60 -17.60
C VAL A 249 -12.45 10.92 -18.78
N GLU A 250 -12.27 11.64 -19.89
CA GLU A 250 -11.45 11.18 -21.02
C GLU A 250 -9.96 11.05 -20.66
N ASP A 251 -9.46 11.98 -19.85
CA ASP A 251 -8.04 12.17 -19.54
C ASP A 251 -7.89 12.50 -18.05
N GLY A 252 -7.32 11.58 -17.28
CA GLY A 252 -7.14 11.71 -15.83
C GLY A 252 -5.99 12.65 -15.49
N LYS A 253 -6.27 13.67 -14.67
CA LYS A 253 -5.30 14.69 -14.23
C LYS A 253 -5.48 15.06 -12.78
N LEU A 254 -4.38 15.43 -12.14
CA LEU A 254 -4.38 16.16 -10.88
C LEU A 254 -4.06 17.62 -11.20
N GLU A 255 -5.00 18.52 -10.94
CA GLU A 255 -4.87 19.94 -11.25
C GLU A 255 -5.01 20.80 -9.99
N THR A 256 -3.98 21.59 -9.69
CA THR A 256 -4.00 22.49 -8.52
C THR A 256 -4.72 23.80 -8.80
N THR A 257 -5.14 24.04 -10.04
CA THR A 257 -5.83 25.27 -10.44
C THR A 257 -7.18 25.37 -9.73
N GLY A 258 -7.39 26.46 -8.98
CA GLY A 258 -8.63 26.67 -8.22
C GLY A 258 -8.63 26.05 -6.82
N ILE A 259 -7.55 25.36 -6.43
CA ILE A 259 -7.33 24.90 -5.06
C ILE A 259 -6.50 25.96 -4.32
N PRO A 260 -6.87 26.34 -3.09
CA PRO A 260 -6.06 27.24 -2.28
C PRO A 260 -4.61 26.75 -2.16
N GLU A 261 -3.65 27.66 -2.31
CA GLU A 261 -2.24 27.37 -2.00
C GLU A 261 -2.09 26.95 -0.53
N GLY A 262 -1.14 26.06 -0.26
CA GLY A 262 -0.90 25.52 1.09
C GLY A 262 -1.18 24.03 1.17
N PHE A 263 -1.76 23.60 2.30
CA PHE A 263 -1.86 22.19 2.65
C PHE A 263 -2.73 21.37 1.69
N GLN A 264 -3.90 21.87 1.26
CA GLN A 264 -4.73 21.16 0.28
C GLN A 264 -4.02 20.95 -1.05
N THR A 265 -3.23 21.92 -1.51
CA THR A 265 -2.39 21.76 -2.70
C THR A 265 -1.32 20.68 -2.49
N LYS A 266 -0.70 20.63 -1.30
CA LYS A 266 0.23 19.53 -0.96
C LYS A 266 -0.48 18.17 -0.98
N LEU A 267 -1.66 18.05 -0.37
CA LEU A 267 -2.45 16.81 -0.34
C LEU A 267 -2.85 16.32 -1.73
N LEU A 268 -3.27 17.23 -2.62
CA LEU A 268 -3.54 16.87 -4.01
C LEU A 268 -2.27 16.36 -4.70
N LYS A 269 -1.14 17.03 -4.48
CA LYS A 269 0.15 16.62 -5.07
C LYS A 269 0.60 15.24 -4.59
N GLU A 270 0.37 14.91 -3.32
CA GLU A 270 0.62 13.56 -2.79
C GLU A 270 -0.16 12.48 -3.52
N ALA A 271 -1.35 12.79 -4.07
CA ALA A 271 -2.15 11.81 -4.79
C ALA A 271 -1.44 11.23 -6.03
N CYS A 272 -0.43 11.92 -6.59
CA CYS A 272 0.33 11.40 -7.73
C CYS A 272 1.07 10.08 -7.41
N THR A 273 1.39 9.87 -6.13
CA THR A 273 2.08 8.67 -5.63
C THR A 273 1.21 7.41 -5.69
N GLN A 274 -0.11 7.58 -5.89
CA GLN A 274 -1.06 6.48 -6.07
C GLN A 274 -1.10 5.92 -7.49
N PHE A 275 -0.34 6.51 -8.42
CA PHE A 275 -0.36 6.12 -9.84
C PHE A 275 1.00 5.62 -10.33
N ILE A 276 0.97 4.72 -11.31
CA ILE A 276 2.16 4.20 -12.00
C ILE A 276 2.04 4.43 -13.50
N ASP A 277 3.13 4.88 -14.12
CA ASP A 277 3.26 4.93 -15.57
C ASP A 277 3.11 3.52 -16.19
N PRO A 278 2.24 3.32 -17.19
CA PRO A 278 2.19 2.08 -17.94
C PRO A 278 3.54 1.62 -18.51
N ALA A 279 4.40 2.52 -18.97
CA ALA A 279 5.72 2.12 -19.47
C ALA A 279 6.60 1.54 -18.33
N ALA A 280 6.55 2.14 -17.13
CA ALA A 280 7.26 1.63 -15.96
C ALA A 280 6.68 0.28 -15.50
N PHE A 281 5.35 0.14 -15.44
CA PHE A 281 4.67 -1.11 -15.11
C PHE A 281 5.12 -2.26 -16.01
N TYR A 282 5.08 -2.06 -17.33
CA TYR A 282 5.54 -3.09 -18.27
C TYR A 282 7.05 -3.27 -18.25
N GLY A 283 7.82 -2.20 -18.01
CA GLY A 283 9.27 -2.24 -17.87
C GLY A 283 9.76 -3.14 -16.73
N THR A 284 8.97 -3.31 -15.65
CA THR A 284 9.27 -4.31 -14.60
C THR A 284 9.36 -5.75 -15.13
N HIS A 285 8.81 -6.06 -16.30
CA HIS A 285 8.94 -7.39 -16.90
C HIS A 285 10.38 -7.65 -17.40
N ALA A 286 11.19 -6.60 -17.60
CA ALA A 286 12.58 -6.70 -18.05
C ALA A 286 13.56 -7.15 -16.94
N ASN A 287 13.05 -7.58 -15.78
CA ASN A 287 13.86 -8.02 -14.64
C ASN A 287 14.43 -9.45 -14.81
N GLY A 288 14.19 -10.08 -15.98
CA GLY A 288 14.80 -11.36 -16.40
C GLY A 288 13.91 -12.59 -16.22
N ILE A 289 12.82 -12.49 -15.47
CA ILE A 289 11.86 -13.59 -15.24
C ILE A 289 10.39 -13.20 -15.45
N GLY A 290 10.15 -11.99 -15.98
CA GLY A 290 8.81 -11.51 -16.32
C GLY A 290 8.23 -12.21 -17.55
N LYS A 291 6.90 -12.34 -17.57
CA LYS A 291 6.14 -12.90 -18.70
C LYS A 291 5.13 -11.88 -19.18
N LEU A 292 5.38 -11.29 -20.35
CA LEU A 292 4.46 -10.35 -20.99
C LEU A 292 3.81 -11.02 -22.19
N PHE A 293 2.51 -11.25 -22.11
CA PHE A 293 1.71 -11.75 -23.23
C PHE A 293 1.34 -10.58 -24.16
N ILE A 294 1.26 -10.84 -25.46
CA ILE A 294 0.95 -9.82 -26.46
C ILE A 294 -0.04 -10.39 -27.49
N ASP A 295 -0.94 -9.54 -27.97
CA ASP A 295 -1.91 -9.87 -29.02
C ASP A 295 -2.62 -11.21 -28.73
N GLU A 296 -2.87 -12.04 -29.74
CA GLU A 296 -3.47 -13.37 -29.57
C GLU A 296 -2.39 -14.49 -29.48
N VAL A 297 -1.17 -14.13 -29.06
CA VAL A 297 -0.03 -15.07 -28.99
C VAL A 297 -0.03 -15.81 -27.64
N GLU A 298 0.00 -17.14 -27.70
CA GLU A 298 -0.02 -17.99 -26.50
C GLU A 298 1.28 -17.91 -25.68
N ASN A 299 2.43 -17.69 -26.33
CA ASN A 299 3.72 -17.62 -25.64
C ASN A 299 4.08 -16.17 -25.27
N PRO A 300 4.49 -15.89 -24.03
CA PRO A 300 4.90 -14.55 -23.62
C PRO A 300 6.30 -14.19 -24.15
N ILE A 301 6.53 -12.90 -24.33
CA ILE A 301 7.89 -12.34 -24.44
C ILE A 301 8.51 -12.20 -23.05
N THR A 302 9.81 -12.44 -22.96
CA THR A 302 10.54 -12.55 -21.67
C THR A 302 11.91 -11.86 -21.69
N THR A 303 12.43 -11.49 -22.86
CA THR A 303 13.74 -10.84 -22.98
C THR A 303 13.64 -9.33 -22.81
N LYS A 304 14.69 -8.71 -22.25
CA LYS A 304 14.78 -7.25 -22.08
C LYS A 304 14.56 -6.50 -23.40
N GLU A 305 15.14 -6.99 -24.49
CA GLU A 305 15.05 -6.38 -25.82
C GLU A 305 13.61 -6.39 -26.37
N GLN A 306 12.92 -7.53 -26.26
CA GLN A 306 11.53 -7.63 -26.73
C GLN A 306 10.61 -6.73 -25.90
N ILE A 307 10.82 -6.67 -24.59
CA ILE A 307 10.04 -5.83 -23.69
C ILE A 307 10.29 -4.36 -24.00
N ALA A 308 11.55 -3.93 -24.07
CA ALA A 308 11.92 -2.57 -24.47
C ALA A 308 11.31 -2.18 -25.83
N SER A 309 11.34 -3.09 -26.79
CA SER A 309 10.75 -2.88 -28.12
C SER A 309 9.26 -2.63 -28.06
N LYS A 310 8.53 -3.32 -27.18
CA LYS A 310 7.08 -3.14 -27.00
C LYS A 310 6.73 -1.79 -26.38
N LEU A 311 7.66 -1.15 -25.67
CA LEU A 311 7.47 0.17 -25.07
C LEU A 311 7.75 1.34 -26.03
N ASN A 312 8.17 1.07 -27.26
CA ASN A 312 8.72 2.12 -28.15
C ASN A 312 7.78 3.29 -28.45
N GLY A 313 6.46 3.07 -28.40
CA GLY A 313 5.46 4.11 -28.64
C GLY A 313 5.22 5.05 -27.45
N PHE A 314 5.70 4.73 -26.25
CA PHE A 314 5.67 5.62 -25.10
C PHE A 314 6.84 6.62 -25.16
N LEU A 315 6.59 7.86 -24.73
CA LEU A 315 7.66 8.85 -24.55
C LEU A 315 8.51 8.55 -23.31
N THR A 316 7.90 7.95 -22.29
CA THR A 316 8.53 7.62 -21.00
C THR A 316 9.32 6.32 -21.01
N LYS A 317 9.49 5.69 -22.17
CA LYS A 317 10.13 4.36 -22.33
C LYS A 317 11.55 4.23 -21.77
N ASN A 318 12.25 5.35 -21.58
CA ASN A 318 13.61 5.42 -21.02
C ASN A 318 13.67 6.29 -19.75
N THR A 319 12.58 6.32 -18.98
CA THR A 319 12.43 7.18 -17.79
C THR A 319 12.45 6.33 -16.52
N ILE A 320 13.14 6.82 -15.49
CA ILE A 320 13.06 6.25 -14.15
C ILE A 320 12.22 7.16 -13.27
N TYR A 321 11.21 6.59 -12.62
CA TYR A 321 10.42 7.28 -11.60
C TYR A 321 10.97 6.90 -10.23
N LEU A 322 11.51 7.86 -9.49
CA LEU A 322 11.96 7.66 -8.11
C LEU A 322 10.90 8.24 -7.16
N TYR A 323 10.36 7.36 -6.31
CA TYR A 323 9.47 7.70 -5.22
C TYR A 323 10.14 7.35 -3.89
N ILE A 324 10.06 8.28 -2.93
CA ILE A 324 10.58 8.09 -1.58
C ILE A 324 9.44 8.44 -0.61
N GLN A 325 9.02 7.46 0.16
CA GLN A 325 8.13 7.65 1.30
C GLN A 325 8.94 8.02 2.54
N GLY A 326 8.56 9.09 3.22
CA GLY A 326 9.09 9.52 4.51
C GLY A 326 8.21 9.10 5.68
N GLU A 327 8.20 9.93 6.73
CA GLU A 327 7.42 9.71 7.95
C GLU A 327 5.92 9.81 7.69
N ARG A 328 5.14 9.16 8.57
CA ARG A 328 3.66 9.23 8.56
C ARG A 328 3.03 8.91 7.19
N ARG A 329 3.70 8.07 6.38
CA ARG A 329 3.35 7.69 5.00
C ARG A 329 3.11 8.86 4.05
N ARG A 330 3.77 9.99 4.28
CA ARG A 330 3.87 11.08 3.31
C ARG A 330 5.11 10.92 2.45
N SER A 331 5.18 11.64 1.35
CA SER A 331 6.40 11.70 0.55
C SER A 331 7.58 12.25 1.37
N TYR A 332 8.78 11.93 0.93
CA TYR A 332 10.00 12.51 1.47
C TYR A 332 9.93 14.05 1.47
N ASN A 333 10.36 14.63 2.59
CA ASN A 333 10.36 16.08 2.84
C ASN A 333 8.97 16.77 2.78
N PHE A 334 7.85 16.04 2.90
CA PHE A 334 6.50 16.63 2.93
C PHE A 334 6.34 17.71 4.03
N TYR A 335 6.92 17.45 5.20
CA TYR A 335 6.93 18.34 6.37
C TYR A 335 8.12 19.32 6.41
N ASN A 336 8.91 19.42 5.32
CA ASN A 336 10.12 20.24 5.26
C ASN A 336 11.22 19.86 6.28
N ASN A 337 11.19 18.65 6.84
CA ASN A 337 12.13 18.16 7.84
C ASN A 337 13.50 17.72 7.27
N TYR A 338 13.60 17.51 5.95
CA TYR A 338 14.78 16.99 5.28
C TYR A 338 15.59 18.03 4.48
N GLN A 339 15.32 19.32 4.69
CA GLN A 339 16.17 20.37 4.12
C GLN A 339 17.60 20.28 4.68
N TYR A 340 18.60 20.52 3.83
CA TYR A 340 20.02 20.50 4.21
C TYR A 340 20.36 21.55 5.29
N SER A 341 19.76 22.73 5.18
CA SER A 341 19.81 23.80 6.18
C SER A 341 18.70 24.82 5.94
N GLU A 342 18.50 25.76 6.88
CA GLU A 342 17.52 26.85 6.73
C GLU A 342 17.72 27.67 5.43
N ASP A 343 18.97 27.89 5.02
CA ASP A 343 19.31 28.62 3.78
C ASP A 343 19.45 27.72 2.53
N ASN A 344 19.36 26.40 2.69
CA ASN A 344 19.55 25.45 1.61
C ASN A 344 18.42 24.41 1.61
N THR A 345 17.49 24.62 0.69
CA THR A 345 16.27 23.82 0.58
C THR A 345 16.46 22.53 -0.20
N ASN A 346 17.65 22.25 -0.72
CA ASN A 346 17.98 20.95 -1.30
C ASN A 346 17.90 19.87 -0.22
N ASP A 347 17.53 18.66 -0.64
CA ASP A 347 17.19 17.56 0.26
C ASP A 347 17.68 16.20 -0.27
N ILE A 348 18.33 16.16 -1.44
CA ILE A 348 18.89 14.95 -2.04
C ILE A 348 20.13 15.29 -2.88
N LYS A 349 21.05 14.32 -2.98
CA LYS A 349 22.05 14.28 -4.05
C LYS A 349 21.76 13.10 -4.97
N ILE A 350 21.81 13.31 -6.28
CA ILE A 350 21.56 12.28 -7.29
C ILE A 350 22.57 12.35 -8.43
N GLY A 351 22.92 11.19 -8.99
CA GLY A 351 23.91 11.10 -10.05
C GLY A 351 24.02 9.70 -10.64
N ALA A 352 24.85 9.55 -11.67
CA ALA A 352 25.14 8.29 -12.33
C ALA A 352 25.94 7.32 -11.43
N ASP A 353 26.85 7.87 -10.63
CA ASP A 353 27.72 7.18 -9.69
C ASP A 353 28.08 8.11 -8.50
N ALA A 354 28.93 7.61 -7.58
CA ALA A 354 29.32 8.33 -6.37
C ALA A 354 30.11 9.63 -6.65
N GLU A 355 30.77 9.73 -7.80
CA GLU A 355 31.61 10.89 -8.17
C GLU A 355 30.80 11.97 -8.90
N SER A 356 29.63 11.61 -9.44
CA SER A 356 28.79 12.50 -10.26
C SER A 356 27.56 13.05 -9.51
N LEU A 357 27.54 12.97 -8.17
CA LEU A 357 26.39 13.37 -7.36
C LEU A 357 26.17 14.89 -7.42
N GLN A 358 24.95 15.30 -7.73
CA GLN A 358 24.53 16.69 -7.76
C GLN A 358 23.43 16.94 -6.74
N GLU A 359 23.58 18.04 -5.99
CA GLU A 359 22.63 18.47 -4.99
C GLU A 359 21.39 19.11 -5.64
N THR A 360 20.20 18.65 -5.24
CA THR A 360 18.93 19.13 -5.78
C THR A 360 17.81 18.94 -4.75
N GLN A 361 16.61 19.35 -5.13
CA GLN A 361 15.38 19.02 -4.42
C GLN A 361 14.74 17.77 -5.03
N PHE A 362 14.27 16.87 -4.20
CA PHE A 362 13.44 15.74 -4.57
C PHE A 362 12.06 16.25 -5.00
N ARG A 363 11.91 16.55 -6.28
CA ARG A 363 10.67 16.94 -6.94
C ARG A 363 10.92 17.22 -8.41
N THR A 364 10.07 16.69 -9.27
CA THR A 364 9.95 17.18 -10.66
C THR A 364 8.79 18.15 -10.78
N LEU A 365 9.08 19.40 -11.17
CA LEU A 365 8.10 20.48 -11.28
C LEU A 365 7.28 20.68 -9.98
N GLY A 366 7.87 20.40 -8.82
CA GLY A 366 7.18 20.55 -7.53
C GLY A 366 6.17 19.46 -7.21
N TRP A 367 6.17 18.32 -7.90
CA TRP A 367 5.45 17.10 -7.53
C TRP A 367 6.35 16.14 -6.75
N PRO A 368 5.82 15.34 -5.80
CA PRO A 368 6.61 14.46 -4.91
C PRO A 368 7.09 13.17 -5.59
N VAL A 369 7.66 13.32 -6.78
CA VAL A 369 8.28 12.26 -7.58
C VAL A 369 9.43 12.86 -8.38
N GLU A 370 10.54 12.15 -8.45
CA GLU A 370 11.68 12.53 -9.28
C GLU A 370 11.63 11.73 -10.60
N VAL A 371 11.54 12.43 -11.72
CA VAL A 371 11.44 11.87 -13.07
C VAL A 371 12.79 12.01 -13.75
N ILE A 372 13.53 10.92 -13.81
CA ILE A 372 14.91 10.90 -14.29
C ILE A 372 14.91 10.38 -15.73
N GLU A 373 15.19 11.27 -16.68
CA GLU A 373 15.28 10.92 -18.09
C GLU A 373 16.71 10.46 -18.47
N SER A 374 16.79 9.63 -19.52
CA SER A 374 18.06 9.12 -20.03
C SER A 374 19.03 10.26 -20.40
N GLY A 375 20.12 10.39 -19.64
CA GLY A 375 21.23 11.31 -19.92
C GLY A 375 21.45 12.40 -18.87
N GLU A 376 20.49 12.67 -17.99
CA GLU A 376 20.66 13.68 -16.91
C GLU A 376 21.50 13.13 -15.75
N TYR A 377 21.15 11.95 -15.24
CA TYR A 377 21.78 11.33 -14.06
C TYR A 377 22.04 9.83 -14.24
N LEU A 378 22.00 9.33 -15.48
CA LEU A 378 22.06 7.91 -15.78
C LEU A 378 23.37 7.59 -16.47
N ASN A 379 24.08 6.58 -15.99
CA ASN A 379 25.22 6.00 -16.69
C ASN A 379 24.71 4.84 -17.55
N PRO A 380 24.57 4.99 -18.88
CA PRO A 380 24.08 3.92 -19.75
C PRO A 380 25.05 2.73 -19.82
N ASP A 381 26.35 2.96 -19.58
CA ASP A 381 27.36 1.91 -19.63
C ASP A 381 27.26 0.99 -18.41
N THR A 382 27.15 1.57 -17.21
CA THR A 382 27.01 0.80 -15.96
C THR A 382 25.57 0.38 -15.66
N GLY A 383 24.58 1.15 -16.15
CA GLY A 383 23.18 0.96 -15.82
C GLY A 383 22.88 1.23 -14.35
N THR A 384 23.47 2.29 -13.78
CA THR A 384 23.35 2.63 -12.36
C THR A 384 22.82 4.02 -12.11
N ILE A 385 22.26 4.20 -10.91
CA ILE A 385 21.99 5.50 -10.31
C ILE A 385 22.49 5.50 -8.87
N ALA A 386 23.08 6.61 -8.45
CA ALA A 386 23.60 6.87 -7.11
C ALA A 386 22.80 7.98 -6.44
N MET A 387 22.61 7.85 -5.13
CA MET A 387 21.93 8.87 -4.34
C MET A 387 22.48 9.00 -2.91
N GLN A 388 22.34 10.19 -2.34
CA GLN A 388 22.48 10.45 -0.91
C GLN A 388 21.27 11.24 -0.41
N LEU A 389 20.77 10.89 0.77
CA LEU A 389 19.63 11.55 1.40
C LEU A 389 20.11 12.35 2.62
N VAL A 390 19.34 13.36 3.04
CA VAL A 390 19.73 14.16 4.21
C VAL A 390 19.54 13.34 5.49
N THR A 391 20.49 13.45 6.41
CA THR A 391 20.47 12.82 7.73
C THR A 391 21.00 13.78 8.79
N ASP A 392 20.65 13.53 10.05
CA ASP A 392 21.20 14.18 11.24
C ASP A 392 22.07 13.22 12.08
N GLY A 393 22.38 12.03 11.54
CA GLY A 393 23.09 10.98 12.27
C GLY A 393 22.20 10.16 13.21
N ASN A 394 20.86 10.22 13.07
CA ASN A 394 19.92 9.42 13.87
C ASN A 394 20.32 7.93 13.92
N GLU A 395 20.51 7.38 15.12
CA GLU A 395 20.89 5.98 15.29
C GLU A 395 19.84 4.98 14.76
N GLU A 396 18.59 5.43 14.62
CA GLU A 396 17.48 4.68 14.02
C GLU A 396 17.34 4.93 12.50
N ALA A 397 18.36 5.50 11.85
CA ALA A 397 18.29 5.77 10.43
C ALA A 397 18.22 4.46 9.62
N ILE A 398 17.23 4.39 8.74
CA ILE A 398 16.98 3.23 7.91
C ILE A 398 16.43 3.62 6.54
N LEU A 399 16.92 2.91 5.53
CA LEU A 399 16.41 2.98 4.16
C LEU A 399 16.00 1.57 3.73
N TYR A 400 14.76 1.42 3.29
CA TYR A 400 14.24 0.18 2.73
C TYR A 400 13.91 0.36 1.25
N THR A 401 14.43 -0.54 0.40
CA THR A 401 14.09 -0.58 -1.03
C THR A 401 12.91 -1.53 -1.26
N GLU A 402 11.72 -0.96 -1.40
CA GLU A 402 10.50 -1.72 -1.69
C GLU A 402 10.50 -2.25 -3.14
N LYS A 403 10.95 -1.41 -4.08
CA LYS A 403 11.07 -1.73 -5.50
C LYS A 403 12.35 -1.15 -6.05
N GLY A 404 13.20 -1.99 -6.64
CA GLY A 404 14.48 -1.60 -7.19
C GLY A 404 15.51 -2.71 -7.05
N VAL A 405 16.67 -2.54 -7.68
CA VAL A 405 17.82 -3.44 -7.50
C VAL A 405 18.87 -2.70 -6.71
N LEU A 406 18.89 -2.90 -5.39
CA LEU A 406 19.85 -2.27 -4.49
C LEU A 406 21.24 -2.93 -4.62
N LEU A 407 22.26 -2.13 -4.92
CA LEU A 407 23.64 -2.59 -5.11
C LEU A 407 24.54 -2.29 -3.90
N SER A 408 24.22 -1.27 -3.11
CA SER A 408 24.98 -0.93 -1.89
C SER A 408 24.83 -1.99 -0.79
N GLY A 409 25.71 -1.93 0.21
CA GLY A 409 25.70 -2.83 1.37
C GLY A 409 24.34 -2.82 2.06
N ASN A 410 23.65 -3.96 2.01
CA ASN A 410 22.30 -4.12 2.54
C ASN A 410 22.06 -5.53 3.09
N THR A 411 21.01 -5.68 3.89
CA THR A 411 20.45 -6.98 4.27
C THR A 411 18.97 -6.99 3.97
N ASN A 412 18.51 -7.89 3.09
CA ASN A 412 17.11 -7.97 2.62
C ASN A 412 16.54 -6.60 2.21
N ASN A 413 17.25 -5.84 1.36
CA ASN A 413 16.87 -4.49 0.91
C ASN A 413 16.85 -3.39 1.99
N PHE A 414 17.23 -3.69 3.24
CA PHE A 414 17.46 -2.69 4.28
C PHE A 414 18.92 -2.21 4.26
N VAL A 415 19.11 -0.91 4.14
CA VAL A 415 20.38 -0.21 4.44
C VAL A 415 20.22 0.39 5.83
N GLN A 416 20.91 -0.22 6.80
CA GLN A 416 20.92 0.22 8.20
C GLN A 416 22.06 1.21 8.45
N LYS A 417 22.09 1.80 9.65
CA LYS A 417 23.03 2.86 10.05
C LYS A 417 24.48 2.62 9.65
N GLU A 418 25.01 1.40 9.77
CA GLU A 418 26.42 1.10 9.49
C GLU A 418 26.77 1.34 8.01
N ASN A 419 25.79 1.13 7.12
CA ASN A 419 25.93 1.32 5.68
C ASN A 419 25.29 2.62 5.18
N LEU A 420 24.54 3.32 6.03
CA LEU A 420 23.78 4.52 5.67
C LEU A 420 24.40 5.81 6.22
N ILE A 421 24.93 5.80 7.44
CA ILE A 421 25.48 6.99 8.10
C ILE A 421 27.00 7.05 7.87
N PRO A 422 27.55 8.22 7.46
CA PRO A 422 29.01 8.41 7.37
C PRO A 422 29.70 8.19 8.72
N GLU A 423 30.87 7.57 8.71
CA GLU A 423 31.68 7.47 9.93
C GLU A 423 32.38 8.81 10.19
N VAL A 424 32.27 9.31 11.42
CA VAL A 424 32.98 10.52 11.83
C VAL A 424 34.48 10.22 11.85
N THR A 425 35.25 10.92 11.00
CA THR A 425 36.71 10.79 10.97
C THR A 425 37.35 11.70 12.02
N LEU A 426 38.35 11.17 12.74
CA LEU A 426 39.18 11.96 13.66
C LEU A 426 40.35 12.64 12.93
N ASP A 427 40.53 12.39 11.64
CA ASP A 427 41.57 13.03 10.83
C ASP A 427 41.12 14.45 10.42
N PRO A 428 41.77 15.51 10.92
CA PRO A 428 41.40 16.89 10.60
C PRO A 428 41.67 17.27 9.13
N THR A 429 42.28 16.38 8.33
CA THR A 429 42.52 16.58 6.89
C THR A 429 41.43 15.97 6.00
N GLU A 430 40.55 15.13 6.56
CA GLU A 430 39.41 14.56 5.86
C GLU A 430 38.13 15.33 6.23
N THR A 431 37.49 15.96 5.24
CA THR A 431 36.15 16.52 5.42
C THR A 431 35.11 15.45 5.08
N VAL A 432 34.46 14.88 6.09
CA VAL A 432 33.29 14.01 5.92
C VAL A 432 32.04 14.88 5.88
N GLU A 433 31.20 14.66 4.88
CA GLU A 433 29.90 15.34 4.81
C GLU A 433 28.88 14.60 5.68
N GLU A 434 28.71 15.05 6.92
CA GLU A 434 27.88 14.39 7.93
C GLU A 434 26.37 14.59 7.73
N LYS A 435 25.97 15.53 6.87
CA LYS A 435 24.56 15.88 6.62
C LYS A 435 23.89 15.04 5.54
N TYR A 436 24.67 14.28 4.77
CA TYR A 436 24.15 13.35 3.77
C TYR A 436 24.54 11.92 4.15
N THR A 437 23.70 10.97 3.78
CA THR A 437 24.02 9.54 3.95
C THR A 437 25.26 9.14 3.15
N LYS A 438 25.85 7.99 3.46
CA LYS A 438 26.71 7.26 2.52
C LYS A 438 25.97 7.05 1.20
N THR A 439 26.71 6.96 0.09
CA THR A 439 26.11 6.78 -1.24
C THR A 439 25.40 5.44 -1.36
N VAL A 440 24.14 5.50 -1.77
CA VAL A 440 23.32 4.32 -2.09
C VAL A 440 23.22 4.16 -3.59
N LEU A 441 23.57 2.97 -4.10
CA LEU A 441 23.63 2.63 -5.52
C LEU A 441 22.51 1.67 -5.90
N TYR A 442 21.88 1.93 -7.04
CA TYR A 442 20.84 1.09 -7.62
C TYR A 442 21.18 0.69 -9.05
N GLY A 443 20.83 -0.55 -9.39
CA GLY A 443 20.93 -1.10 -10.74
C GLY A 443 19.63 -0.89 -11.52
N LEU A 444 19.76 -0.58 -12.79
CA LEU A 444 18.65 -0.29 -13.70
C LEU A 444 18.63 -1.28 -14.87
N PRO A 445 17.44 -1.73 -15.31
CA PRO A 445 17.35 -2.59 -16.49
C PRO A 445 17.74 -1.81 -17.74
N LYS A 446 18.53 -2.45 -18.60
CA LYS A 446 18.94 -1.91 -19.89
C LYS A 446 18.72 -2.91 -21.02
N ASP A 447 18.47 -2.40 -22.22
CA ASP A 447 18.41 -3.18 -23.44
C ASP A 447 19.83 -3.47 -24.00
N ASN A 448 19.90 -4.13 -25.16
CA ASN A 448 21.19 -4.48 -25.76
C ASN A 448 21.96 -3.27 -26.34
N ASN A 449 21.30 -2.11 -26.47
CA ASN A 449 21.89 -0.86 -26.94
C ASN A 449 22.27 0.07 -25.77
N ASN A 450 22.37 -0.47 -24.54
CA ASN A 450 22.64 0.29 -23.31
C ASN A 450 21.60 1.39 -23.01
N ARG A 451 20.40 1.30 -23.57
CA ARG A 451 19.31 2.22 -23.22
C ARG A 451 18.61 1.69 -21.98
N ILE A 452 18.38 2.58 -21.02
CA ILE A 452 17.60 2.27 -19.83
C ILE A 452 16.16 1.94 -20.25
N ILE A 453 15.62 0.88 -19.68
CA ILE A 453 14.21 0.50 -19.82
C ILE A 453 13.45 1.17 -18.69
N CYS A 454 12.31 1.80 -19.01
CA CYS A 454 11.47 2.48 -18.03
C CYS A 454 11.24 1.64 -16.77
N ASN A 455 11.37 2.24 -15.60
CA ASN A 455 11.18 1.53 -14.34
C ASN A 455 10.80 2.48 -13.20
N TRP A 456 10.33 1.91 -12.11
CA TRP A 456 9.93 2.61 -10.91
C TRP A 456 10.77 2.12 -9.71
N LEU A 457 11.39 3.07 -9.01
CA LEU A 457 12.18 2.89 -7.81
C LEU A 457 11.36 3.43 -6.63
N SER A 458 10.99 2.55 -5.70
CA SER A 458 10.19 2.88 -4.50
C SER A 458 11.00 2.62 -3.24
N LEU A 459 11.17 3.67 -2.45
CA LEU A 459 11.98 3.66 -1.24
C LEU A 459 11.15 4.10 -0.03
N ASN A 460 11.45 3.56 1.14
CA ASN A 460 11.01 4.09 2.43
C ASN A 460 12.23 4.55 3.22
N TYR A 461 12.24 5.79 3.67
CA TYR A 461 13.40 6.39 4.35
C TYR A 461 13.00 7.10 5.62
N LYS A 462 13.72 6.78 6.70
CA LYS A 462 13.72 7.49 7.98
C LYS A 462 15.16 7.82 8.30
N GLY A 463 15.56 9.09 8.22
CA GLY A 463 16.95 9.51 8.35
C GLY A 463 17.21 10.65 9.32
N LYS A 464 16.16 11.33 9.79
CA LYS A 464 16.23 12.42 10.77
C LYS A 464 15.27 12.19 11.91
N SER A 465 15.60 12.75 13.07
CA SER A 465 14.66 12.85 14.18
C SER A 465 13.59 13.89 13.85
N HIS A 466 12.32 13.55 14.09
CA HIS A 466 11.21 14.47 13.87
C HIS A 466 10.60 14.84 15.21
N TYR A 467 10.35 16.14 15.43
CA TYR A 467 9.82 16.65 16.68
C TYR A 467 8.48 17.34 16.46
N ILE A 468 7.59 17.22 17.45
CA ILE A 468 6.25 17.81 17.43
C ILE A 468 6.12 18.84 18.54
N ILE A 469 5.24 19.83 18.33
CA ILE A 469 4.93 20.88 19.31
C ILE A 469 3.54 20.60 19.89
N GLY A 470 3.41 20.60 21.21
CA GLY A 470 2.12 20.40 21.87
C GLY A 470 1.15 21.57 21.69
N SER A 471 -0.11 21.26 21.36
CA SER A 471 -1.19 22.26 21.15
C SER A 471 -1.46 23.13 22.37
N SER A 472 -1.24 22.60 23.56
CA SER A 472 -1.54 23.22 24.85
C SER A 472 -0.29 23.67 25.60
N ASP A 473 0.90 23.51 25.02
CA ASP A 473 2.14 23.72 25.74
C ASP A 473 2.59 25.18 25.64
N ALA A 474 2.27 25.95 26.68
CA ALA A 474 2.74 27.33 26.83
C ALA A 474 4.28 27.44 26.84
N GLU A 475 4.99 26.33 27.11
CA GLU A 475 6.45 26.25 27.12
C GLU A 475 7.06 25.78 25.78
N GLN A 476 6.25 25.47 24.76
CA GLN A 476 6.72 24.93 23.46
C GLN A 476 7.66 23.72 23.62
N ARG A 477 7.31 22.72 24.44
CA ARG A 477 8.14 21.51 24.51
C ARG A 477 8.09 20.75 23.19
N PHE A 478 9.26 20.28 22.77
CA PHE A 478 9.45 19.44 21.61
C PHE A 478 9.41 17.98 22.04
N TYR A 479 8.43 17.23 21.53
CA TYR A 479 8.35 15.78 21.76
C TYR A 479 8.94 15.07 20.54
N PRO A 480 9.89 14.14 20.71
CA PRO A 480 10.34 13.30 19.60
C PRO A 480 9.19 12.40 19.14
N LEU A 481 8.97 12.30 17.84
CA LEU A 481 8.00 11.39 17.26
C LEU A 481 8.56 9.96 17.31
N LYS A 482 7.98 9.10 18.16
CA LYS A 482 8.44 7.72 18.35
C LYS A 482 7.99 6.82 17.20
N GLU A 483 8.62 5.66 17.05
CA GLU A 483 8.21 4.68 16.02
C GLU A 483 6.78 4.19 16.24
N ILE A 484 6.40 3.97 17.51
CA ILE A 484 5.06 3.49 17.90
C ILE A 484 3.96 4.50 17.53
N ASP A 485 4.24 5.80 17.57
CA ASP A 485 3.28 6.86 17.21
C ASP A 485 2.91 6.84 15.71
N GLN A 486 3.69 6.13 14.89
CA GLN A 486 3.48 6.00 13.44
C GLN A 486 2.77 4.70 13.06
N LEU A 487 2.79 3.68 13.93
CA LEU A 487 2.14 2.38 13.72
C LEU A 487 0.61 2.50 13.77
N TYR A 488 0.14 3.25 14.77
CA TYR A 488 -1.23 3.47 15.24
C TYR A 488 -2.19 4.29 14.36
N ASN A 489 -2.44 3.98 13.09
CA ASN A 489 -3.35 4.78 12.23
C ASN A 489 -4.72 4.09 12.00
N LEU A 490 -5.50 4.54 11.01
CA LEU A 490 -6.87 4.07 10.71
C LEU A 490 -7.91 4.43 11.79
N LEU A 491 -7.68 5.51 12.53
CA LEU A 491 -8.53 5.91 13.65
C LEU A 491 -9.95 6.33 13.23
N ASN A 492 -10.08 6.96 12.06
CA ASN A 492 -11.33 7.53 11.51
C ASN A 492 -11.69 7.00 10.12
N VAL A 493 -11.23 5.79 9.78
CA VAL A 493 -11.57 5.15 8.50
C VAL A 493 -12.83 4.30 8.61
N ASN A 494 -13.53 4.18 7.49
CA ASN A 494 -14.68 3.31 7.31
C ASN A 494 -14.36 2.28 6.22
N SER A 495 -14.71 1.02 6.48
CA SER A 495 -14.52 -0.06 5.51
C SER A 495 -15.51 0.06 4.35
N PHE A 496 -15.09 -0.23 3.12
CA PHE A 496 -16.05 -0.51 2.03
C PHE A 496 -16.63 -1.93 2.13
N ILE A 497 -15.96 -2.79 2.89
CA ILE A 497 -16.27 -4.20 3.09
C ILE A 497 -16.96 -4.31 4.46
N SER A 498 -18.28 -4.09 4.53
CA SER A 498 -19.04 -4.24 5.78
C SER A 498 -20.45 -4.78 5.51
N LEU A 499 -20.73 -6.00 5.97
CA LEU A 499 -22.10 -6.56 6.02
C LEU A 499 -22.83 -6.05 7.26
N ASP A 500 -24.17 -5.98 7.21
CA ASP A 500 -25.01 -5.69 8.38
C ASP A 500 -24.63 -6.62 9.54
N ASN A 501 -24.34 -6.04 10.71
CA ASN A 501 -23.88 -6.74 11.93
C ASN A 501 -22.51 -7.45 11.85
N SER A 502 -21.65 -7.10 10.89
CA SER A 502 -20.27 -7.61 10.84
C SER A 502 -19.24 -6.61 11.39
N PHE A 503 -18.17 -7.12 12.00
CA PHE A 503 -17.01 -6.30 12.35
C PHE A 503 -16.02 -6.32 11.20
N ALA A 504 -15.64 -5.13 10.73
CA ALA A 504 -14.67 -4.99 9.66
C ALA A 504 -13.25 -5.02 10.23
N SER A 505 -12.39 -5.85 9.64
CA SER A 505 -10.96 -5.62 9.69
C SER A 505 -10.59 -4.68 8.55
N VAL A 506 -9.90 -3.58 8.85
CA VAL A 506 -9.41 -2.62 7.85
C VAL A 506 -7.89 -2.64 7.82
N LEU A 507 -7.30 -2.81 6.63
CA LEU A 507 -5.86 -2.79 6.41
C LEU A 507 -5.43 -1.56 5.60
N ASP A 508 -4.41 -0.84 6.10
CA ASP A 508 -3.67 0.13 5.31
C ASP A 508 -2.54 -0.57 4.58
N LYS A 509 -2.49 -0.54 3.25
CA LYS A 509 -1.48 -1.29 2.49
C LYS A 509 -0.15 -0.53 2.34
N ARG A 510 -0.04 0.67 2.92
CA ARG A 510 1.20 1.45 2.93
C ARG A 510 2.14 0.97 4.04
N ILE A 511 3.35 0.59 3.63
CA ILE A 511 4.36 0.04 4.52
C ILE A 511 4.97 1.11 5.45
N ILE A 512 5.41 0.68 6.62
CA ILE A 512 6.16 1.45 7.60
C ILE A 512 7.38 0.62 7.98
N THR A 513 8.56 1.23 8.05
CA THR A 513 9.76 0.57 8.56
C THR A 513 9.81 0.64 10.08
N GLN A 514 10.23 -0.44 10.74
CA GLN A 514 10.25 -0.57 12.20
C GLN A 514 11.50 -1.31 12.68
N HIS A 515 11.99 -0.90 13.85
CA HIS A 515 12.99 -1.63 14.60
C HIS A 515 12.30 -2.57 15.60
N PHE A 516 12.80 -3.79 15.69
CA PHE A 516 12.36 -4.80 16.64
C PHE A 516 13.53 -5.15 17.56
N GLU A 517 13.41 -4.81 18.82
CA GLU A 517 14.41 -5.18 19.81
C GLU A 517 14.30 -6.67 20.16
N THR A 518 15.30 -7.48 19.83
CA THR A 518 15.42 -8.86 20.33
C THR A 518 16.53 -8.95 21.37
N ASN A 519 16.59 -10.07 22.11
CA ASN A 519 17.41 -10.26 23.32
C ASN A 519 18.89 -9.84 23.23
N LYS A 520 19.48 -9.60 22.05
CA LYS A 520 20.81 -8.94 21.83
C LYS A 520 20.99 -8.24 20.47
N LEU A 521 19.97 -8.19 19.60
CA LEU A 521 20.09 -7.67 18.23
C LEU A 521 18.89 -6.78 17.90
N ILE A 522 19.13 -5.66 17.22
CA ILE A 522 18.08 -4.86 16.61
C ILE A 522 17.79 -5.49 15.25
N GLU A 523 16.60 -6.09 15.13
CA GLU A 523 16.08 -6.57 13.85
C GLU A 523 15.27 -5.45 13.19
N VAL A 524 15.15 -5.48 11.87
CA VAL A 524 14.40 -4.48 11.11
C VAL A 524 13.39 -5.16 10.22
N GLY A 525 12.23 -4.55 10.08
CA GLY A 525 11.17 -5.04 9.22
C GLY A 525 10.29 -3.94 8.69
N THR A 526 9.47 -4.29 7.71
CA THR A 526 8.37 -3.48 7.24
C THR A 526 7.05 -4.08 7.71
N VAL A 527 6.18 -3.22 8.19
CA VAL A 527 4.85 -3.57 8.66
C VAL A 527 3.80 -2.72 7.96
N VAL A 528 2.57 -3.19 8.01
CA VAL A 528 1.38 -2.41 7.71
C VAL A 528 0.46 -2.37 8.94
N SER A 529 -0.49 -1.45 8.96
CA SER A 529 -1.39 -1.27 10.10
C SER A 529 -2.75 -1.90 9.79
N ARG A 530 -3.28 -2.67 10.74
CA ARG A 530 -4.63 -3.24 10.69
C ARG A 530 -5.44 -2.79 11.89
N ARG A 531 -6.69 -2.38 11.68
CA ARG A 531 -7.70 -2.16 12.72
C ARG A 531 -8.71 -3.30 12.68
N ILE A 532 -9.04 -3.84 13.85
CA ILE A 532 -10.00 -4.93 14.03
C ILE A 532 -10.99 -4.50 15.11
N GLU A 533 -12.27 -4.62 14.82
CA GLU A 533 -13.32 -4.46 15.82
C GLU A 533 -13.79 -5.84 16.30
N ASP A 534 -14.02 -5.99 17.60
CA ASP A 534 -14.44 -7.25 18.18
C ASP A 534 -15.49 -7.09 19.27
N ILE A 535 -16.30 -8.14 19.46
CA ILE A 535 -17.34 -8.20 20.49
C ILE A 535 -17.19 -9.44 21.35
N ILE A 536 -17.37 -9.21 22.65
CA ILE A 536 -17.51 -10.24 23.67
C ILE A 536 -18.92 -10.15 24.23
N SER A 537 -19.70 -11.21 24.03
CA SER A 537 -21.03 -11.40 24.62
C SER A 537 -20.91 -12.40 25.77
N ASN A 538 -21.24 -11.94 26.98
CA ASN A 538 -21.43 -12.79 28.14
C ASN A 538 -22.91 -12.74 28.55
N ASP A 539 -23.37 -13.67 29.39
CA ASP A 539 -24.78 -13.79 29.81
C ASP A 539 -25.41 -12.49 30.37
N GLU A 540 -24.58 -11.52 30.80
CA GLU A 540 -25.02 -10.26 31.43
C GLU A 540 -24.62 -8.98 30.67
N SER A 541 -23.75 -9.03 29.64
CA SER A 541 -23.30 -7.82 28.92
C SER A 541 -22.68 -8.10 27.56
N VAL A 542 -22.75 -7.09 26.67
CA VAL A 542 -22.04 -7.07 25.39
C VAL A 542 -20.97 -5.99 25.46
N VAL A 543 -19.71 -6.40 25.33
CA VAL A 543 -18.54 -5.50 25.34
C VAL A 543 -18.00 -5.38 23.93
N ARG A 544 -17.84 -4.14 23.45
CA ARG A 544 -17.21 -3.83 22.16
C ARG A 544 -15.79 -3.33 22.38
N ARG A 545 -14.87 -3.74 21.52
CA ARG A 545 -13.46 -3.38 21.60
C ARG A 545 -12.89 -3.08 20.21
N VAL A 546 -11.78 -2.37 20.20
CA VAL A 546 -11.00 -2.09 19.00
C VAL A 546 -9.55 -2.47 19.26
N THR A 547 -9.00 -3.26 18.36
CA THR A 547 -7.60 -3.70 18.39
C THR A 547 -6.89 -3.20 17.14
N PHE A 548 -5.73 -2.58 17.31
CA PHE A 548 -4.83 -2.26 16.20
C PHE A 548 -3.61 -3.17 16.28
N GLU A 549 -3.20 -3.72 15.14
CA GLU A 549 -2.00 -4.55 15.06
C GLU A 549 -1.09 -4.14 13.90
N SER A 550 0.21 -4.35 14.08
CA SER A 550 1.18 -4.33 12.98
C SER A 550 1.17 -5.70 12.28
N VAL A 551 1.02 -5.72 10.97
CA VAL A 551 1.10 -6.96 10.15
C VAL A 551 2.43 -6.99 9.41
N LEU A 552 3.19 -8.06 9.58
CA LEU A 552 4.54 -8.19 9.01
C LEU A 552 4.50 -8.38 7.48
N VAL A 553 5.22 -7.54 6.73
CA VAL A 553 5.34 -7.63 5.27
C VAL A 553 6.68 -8.25 4.85
N ASP A 554 7.78 -7.69 5.35
CA ASP A 554 9.13 -8.15 5.08
C ASP A 554 9.99 -7.94 6.32
N VAL A 555 10.84 -8.90 6.66
CA VAL A 555 11.60 -8.91 7.91
C VAL A 555 13.00 -9.45 7.67
N ASN A 556 13.98 -8.76 8.24
CA ASN A 556 15.33 -9.28 8.37
C ASN A 556 15.55 -9.92 9.75
N ARG A 557 15.33 -11.23 9.83
CA ARG A 557 15.54 -12.02 11.06
C ARG A 557 16.83 -12.85 10.95
N ASP A 558 17.76 -12.68 11.89
CA ASP A 558 18.95 -13.54 11.96
C ASP A 558 18.58 -14.85 12.67
N THR A 559 18.10 -15.83 11.91
CA THR A 559 17.82 -17.15 12.45
C THR A 559 19.15 -17.89 12.67
N GLN A 560 19.69 -17.79 13.89
CA GLN A 560 20.84 -18.60 14.32
C GLN A 560 20.49 -20.10 14.34
N SER A 561 20.49 -20.71 13.17
CA SER A 561 20.47 -22.14 12.96
C SER A 561 21.46 -22.43 11.84
N PHE A 562 22.16 -23.57 11.93
CA PHE A 562 23.27 -23.98 11.06
C PHE A 562 22.94 -24.01 9.55
N TYR A 563 21.71 -23.69 9.16
CA TYR A 563 21.26 -23.36 7.82
C TYR A 563 20.87 -21.88 7.77
N LYS A 564 21.66 -21.04 7.09
CA LYS A 564 21.28 -19.67 6.73
C LYS A 564 20.18 -19.70 5.67
N THR A 565 18.98 -20.12 6.04
CA THR A 565 17.77 -19.93 5.24
C THR A 565 16.96 -18.84 5.92
N GLY A 566 17.32 -17.59 5.64
CA GLY A 566 16.47 -16.44 5.94
C GLY A 566 15.32 -16.44 4.93
N SER A 567 14.21 -17.11 5.26
CA SER A 567 12.95 -16.82 4.60
C SER A 567 12.31 -15.65 5.33
N PRO A 568 11.98 -14.53 4.66
CA PRO A 568 11.24 -13.46 5.29
C PRO A 568 9.90 -14.00 5.80
N LEU A 569 9.62 -13.79 7.10
CA LEU A 569 8.31 -14.04 7.69
C LEU A 569 7.35 -13.00 7.12
N LYS A 570 6.36 -13.46 6.34
CA LYS A 570 5.33 -12.61 5.74
C LYS A 570 3.95 -13.06 6.20
N GLU A 571 3.17 -12.14 6.73
CA GLU A 571 1.80 -12.38 7.16
C GLU A 571 0.79 -12.12 6.03
N SER A 572 -0.45 -12.58 6.21
CA SER A 572 -1.52 -12.38 5.24
C SER A 572 -2.00 -10.93 5.24
N LEU A 573 -1.96 -10.30 4.06
CA LEU A 573 -2.39 -8.90 3.83
C LEU A 573 -3.83 -8.82 3.30
N VAL A 574 -4.68 -9.75 3.72
CA VAL A 574 -6.09 -9.81 3.30
C VAL A 574 -6.95 -9.06 4.33
N ASP A 575 -7.90 -8.27 3.82
CA ASP A 575 -9.00 -7.70 4.60
C ASP A 575 -10.01 -8.82 4.87
N ASN A 576 -10.41 -9.01 6.12
CA ASN A 576 -11.33 -10.09 6.51
C ASN A 576 -12.62 -9.50 7.11
N ILE A 577 -13.74 -10.14 6.81
CA ILE A 577 -14.99 -9.97 7.54
C ILE A 577 -15.10 -11.17 8.49
N ASN A 578 -15.21 -10.91 9.79
CA ASN A 578 -15.67 -11.94 10.71
C ASN A 578 -17.20 -11.82 10.80
N GLN A 579 -17.91 -12.83 10.29
CA GLN A 579 -19.36 -12.91 10.44
C GLN A 579 -19.69 -13.23 11.89
N ASN A 580 -20.55 -12.43 12.51
CA ASN A 580 -21.08 -12.70 13.83
C ASN A 580 -22.12 -13.83 13.71
N ASP A 581 -21.86 -14.99 14.32
CA ASP A 581 -22.95 -15.83 14.81
C ASP A 581 -23.41 -15.19 16.12
N SER A 582 -24.71 -14.88 16.26
CA SER A 582 -25.27 -14.27 17.46
C SER A 582 -25.05 -15.10 18.74
N ASN A 583 -24.52 -16.33 18.61
CA ASN A 583 -24.17 -17.22 19.70
C ASN A 583 -22.64 -17.41 19.90
N GLN A 584 -21.76 -16.70 19.19
CA GLN A 584 -20.30 -16.86 19.32
C GLN A 584 -19.59 -15.53 19.54
N ASN A 585 -18.69 -15.50 20.52
CA ASN A 585 -17.80 -14.37 20.73
C ASN A 585 -16.75 -14.32 19.61
N ASN A 586 -16.61 -13.17 18.98
CA ASN A 586 -15.58 -12.93 17.95
C ASN A 586 -14.36 -12.28 18.59
N ILE A 587 -13.80 -12.89 19.64
CA ILE A 587 -12.67 -12.33 20.40
C ILE A 587 -11.45 -12.22 19.49
N TYR A 588 -10.82 -11.04 19.47
CA TYR A 588 -9.53 -10.88 18.78
C TYR A 588 -8.52 -11.89 19.32
N THR A 589 -7.92 -12.64 18.39
CA THR A 589 -6.75 -13.48 18.64
C THR A 589 -5.68 -13.15 17.60
N PRO A 590 -4.43 -12.93 18.01
CA PRO A 590 -3.36 -12.67 17.06
C PRO A 590 -3.14 -13.90 16.18
N GLN A 591 -2.75 -13.67 14.93
CA GLN A 591 -2.47 -14.77 14.00
C GLN A 591 -1.29 -15.62 14.51
N ILE A 592 -1.42 -16.95 14.39
CA ILE A 592 -0.32 -17.91 14.64
C ILE A 592 0.95 -17.45 13.89
N PRO A 593 2.13 -17.43 14.53
CA PRO A 593 2.49 -18.14 15.77
C PRO A 593 2.28 -17.35 17.07
N TYR A 594 1.66 -16.18 17.03
CA TYR A 594 1.52 -15.34 18.22
C TYR A 594 0.32 -15.75 19.08
N TYR A 595 0.40 -15.49 20.38
CA TYR A 595 -0.71 -15.64 21.32
C TYR A 595 -0.60 -14.61 22.46
N ILE A 596 -1.71 -14.40 23.17
CA ILE A 596 -1.79 -13.47 24.30
C ILE A 596 -1.65 -14.28 25.59
N ASP A 597 -0.72 -13.89 26.45
CA ASP A 597 -0.63 -14.34 27.84
C ASP A 597 -1.04 -13.22 28.79
N THR A 598 -1.42 -13.57 30.02
CA THR A 598 -1.97 -12.63 31.01
C THR A 598 -1.25 -12.74 32.34
N ILE A 599 -0.94 -11.60 32.96
CA ILE A 599 -0.40 -11.51 34.32
C ILE A 599 -1.23 -10.54 35.15
N HIS A 600 -1.24 -10.68 36.48
CA HIS A 600 -1.85 -9.68 37.35
C HIS A 600 -0.76 -8.88 38.07
N PHE A 601 -0.87 -7.56 38.05
CA PHE A 601 0.05 -6.68 38.77
C PHE A 601 -0.68 -5.47 39.36
N SER A 602 -0.10 -4.90 40.41
CA SER A 602 -0.68 -3.77 41.13
C SER A 602 -0.08 -2.45 40.65
N ASP A 603 -0.96 -1.49 40.39
CA ASP A 603 -0.62 -0.09 40.20
C ASP A 603 -1.28 0.77 41.28
N GLY A 604 -0.52 1.09 42.33
CA GLY A 604 -1.08 1.70 43.53
C GLY A 604 -2.13 0.78 44.17
N SER A 605 -3.38 1.23 44.21
CA SER A 605 -4.50 0.42 44.75
C SER A 605 -5.23 -0.42 43.70
N ASN A 606 -4.90 -0.27 42.43
CA ASN A 606 -5.62 -0.93 41.33
C ASN A 606 -4.92 -2.22 40.93
N VAL A 607 -5.67 -3.29 40.75
CA VAL A 607 -5.17 -4.55 40.19
C VAL A 607 -5.43 -4.55 38.69
N ILE A 608 -4.37 -4.62 37.90
CA ILE A 608 -4.41 -4.56 36.44
C ILE A 608 -4.27 -5.98 35.88
N ASN A 609 -5.09 -6.32 34.88
CA ASN A 609 -4.90 -7.51 34.06
C ASN A 609 -3.88 -7.20 32.96
N GLY A 610 -2.60 -7.47 33.22
CA GLY A 610 -1.51 -7.27 32.28
C GLY A 610 -1.58 -8.22 31.10
N LEU A 611 -1.34 -7.72 29.88
CA LEU A 611 -1.27 -8.53 28.66
C LEU A 611 0.18 -8.61 28.17
N LEU A 612 0.57 -9.79 27.72
CA LEU A 612 1.85 -10.08 27.09
C LEU A 612 1.60 -10.70 25.72
N LEU A 613 2.40 -10.30 24.74
CA LEU A 613 2.45 -10.96 23.44
C LEU A 613 3.59 -12.00 23.47
N GLU A 614 3.24 -13.24 23.18
CA GLU A 614 4.16 -14.37 23.15
C GLU A 614 4.14 -15.05 21.78
N SER A 615 5.16 -15.87 21.51
CA SER A 615 5.23 -16.68 20.28
C SER A 615 5.39 -18.15 20.60
N GLN A 616 4.73 -19.01 19.83
CA GLN A 616 4.84 -20.48 19.95
C GLN A 616 6.28 -20.98 19.77
N ASP A 617 7.13 -20.23 19.05
CA ASP A 617 8.56 -20.55 18.89
C ASP A 617 9.42 -20.13 20.10
N ARG A 618 8.81 -19.54 21.14
CA ARG A 618 9.44 -18.97 22.34
C ARG A 618 10.49 -17.91 22.05
N LYS A 619 10.45 -17.29 20.87
CA LYS A 619 11.26 -16.12 20.56
C LYS A 619 10.42 -14.86 20.78
N ARG A 620 11.10 -13.74 21.02
CA ARG A 620 10.44 -12.44 21.16
C ARG A 620 9.61 -12.16 19.89
N PRO A 621 8.31 -11.82 20.02
CA PRO A 621 7.47 -11.50 18.88
C PRO A 621 7.95 -10.27 18.11
N MET A 622 7.65 -10.25 16.81
CA MET A 622 7.89 -9.11 15.92
C MET A 622 6.56 -8.50 15.50
N LYS A 623 5.72 -8.21 16.49
CA LYS A 623 4.37 -7.67 16.29
C LYS A 623 4.06 -6.72 17.43
N TYR A 624 3.46 -5.60 17.07
CA TYR A 624 2.95 -4.59 17.99
C TYR A 624 1.43 -4.63 17.95
N VAL A 625 0.80 -4.58 19.12
CA VAL A 625 -0.65 -4.60 19.28
C VAL A 625 -1.04 -3.51 20.26
N VAL A 626 -2.14 -2.80 19.98
CA VAL A 626 -2.80 -1.93 20.96
C VAL A 626 -4.29 -2.25 21.05
N GLY A 627 -4.78 -2.46 22.27
CA GLY A 627 -6.18 -2.76 22.56
C GLY A 627 -6.87 -1.63 23.35
N LEU A 628 -8.00 -1.15 22.85
CA LEU A 628 -8.84 -0.12 23.46
C LEU A 628 -10.28 -0.61 23.63
N SER A 629 -10.96 -0.17 24.70
CA SER A 629 -12.41 -0.29 24.75
C SER A 629 -13.06 0.59 23.68
N TYR A 630 -14.28 0.26 23.29
CA TYR A 630 -15.00 1.06 22.29
C TYR A 630 -15.26 2.50 22.76
N GLU A 631 -15.54 2.71 24.05
CA GLU A 631 -15.76 4.06 24.61
C GLU A 631 -14.49 4.91 24.52
N GLU A 632 -13.33 4.35 24.87
CA GLU A 632 -12.03 5.02 24.75
C GLU A 632 -11.71 5.34 23.28
N TRP A 633 -11.97 4.41 22.36
CA TRP A 633 -11.80 4.65 20.92
C TRP A 633 -12.71 5.78 20.42
N MET A 634 -13.98 5.83 20.86
CA MET A 634 -14.90 6.91 20.50
C MET A 634 -14.41 8.28 21.01
N GLN A 635 -13.76 8.35 22.18
CA GLN A 635 -13.13 9.58 22.66
C GLN A 635 -12.00 10.03 21.72
N ILE A 636 -11.15 9.10 21.27
CA ILE A 636 -10.09 9.38 20.29
C ILE A 636 -10.69 9.86 18.96
N GLN A 637 -11.78 9.25 18.48
CA GLN A 637 -12.47 9.71 17.27
C GLN A 637 -13.07 11.11 17.44
N SER A 638 -13.61 11.43 18.62
CA SER A 638 -14.13 12.76 18.94
C SER A 638 -13.03 13.82 18.78
N LEU A 639 -11.84 13.58 19.32
CA LEU A 639 -10.69 14.49 19.18
C LEU A 639 -10.32 14.77 17.72
N ILE A 640 -10.37 13.76 16.85
CA ILE A 640 -10.08 13.91 15.42
C ILE A 640 -11.11 14.83 14.77
N SER A 641 -12.40 14.57 15.00
CA SER A 641 -13.48 15.35 14.40
C SER A 641 -13.55 16.78 14.92
N GLU A 642 -13.43 16.98 16.24
CA GLU A 642 -13.46 18.29 16.90
C GLU A 642 -12.32 19.22 16.44
N ASN A 643 -11.14 18.64 16.20
CA ASN A 643 -9.96 19.39 15.78
C ASN A 643 -9.68 19.30 14.27
N SER A 644 -10.58 18.68 13.50
CA SER A 644 -10.46 18.51 12.04
C SER A 644 -9.11 17.90 11.62
N LEU A 645 -8.62 16.92 12.39
CA LEU A 645 -7.32 16.30 12.15
C LEU A 645 -7.36 15.37 10.93
N THR A 646 -6.28 15.38 10.16
CA THR A 646 -6.07 14.49 9.02
C THR A 646 -4.84 13.64 9.23
N ASN A 647 -4.75 12.50 8.54
CA ASN A 647 -3.66 11.54 8.71
C ASN A 647 -3.40 11.22 10.19
N ALA A 648 -4.47 11.03 10.97
CA ALA A 648 -4.40 10.88 12.42
C ALA A 648 -3.82 9.52 12.83
N SER A 649 -3.00 9.52 13.89
CA SER A 649 -2.48 8.32 14.53
C SER A 649 -2.48 8.46 16.05
N LEU A 650 -2.41 7.33 16.75
CA LEU A 650 -2.27 7.30 18.20
C LEU A 650 -0.94 7.96 18.60
N PHE A 651 -0.98 8.72 19.68
CA PHE A 651 0.19 9.35 20.27
C PHE A 651 0.35 8.87 21.71
N PHE A 652 1.53 8.34 22.03
CA PHE A 652 1.85 7.78 23.34
C PHE A 652 2.61 8.81 24.16
N ASP A 653 1.93 9.60 24.98
CA ASP A 653 2.57 10.59 25.85
C ASP A 653 3.13 9.92 27.11
N ASP A 654 4.45 10.02 27.30
CA ASP A 654 5.16 9.35 28.40
C ASP A 654 4.77 9.95 29.75
N THR A 655 4.38 9.09 30.69
CA THR A 655 4.07 9.52 32.06
C THR A 655 5.32 9.72 32.92
N LEU A 656 6.47 9.20 32.46
CA LEU A 656 7.79 9.36 33.06
C LEU A 656 8.67 10.27 32.20
N TYR A 657 9.72 10.83 32.79
CA TYR A 657 10.57 11.84 32.13
C TYR A 657 11.45 11.25 31.03
N LEU A 658 12.02 10.06 31.24
CA LEU A 658 12.79 9.35 30.22
C LEU A 658 11.94 8.21 29.67
N ASP A 659 11.91 8.04 28.35
CA ASP A 659 11.24 6.92 27.69
C ASP A 659 11.84 5.56 28.15
N THR A 660 13.10 5.53 28.58
CA THR A 660 13.70 4.29 29.12
C THR A 660 13.23 3.93 30.53
N ASP A 661 12.56 4.83 31.24
CA ASP A 661 12.15 4.59 32.62
C ASP A 661 10.93 3.66 32.69
N THR A 662 10.85 2.88 33.76
CA THR A 662 9.76 1.94 34.03
C THR A 662 9.26 2.10 35.46
N TYR A 663 7.98 1.85 35.67
CA TYR A 663 7.42 1.61 36.99
C TYR A 663 7.73 0.19 37.46
N THR A 664 7.65 -0.05 38.77
CA THR A 664 7.77 -1.37 39.38
C THR A 664 6.54 -1.63 40.24
N SER A 665 5.83 -2.74 39.99
CA SER A 665 4.66 -3.14 40.78
C SER A 665 5.05 -3.74 42.13
N GLU A 666 4.08 -3.96 43.03
CA GLU A 666 4.32 -4.66 44.30
C GLU A 666 4.80 -6.10 44.11
N GLU A 667 4.40 -6.72 43.00
CA GLU A 667 4.81 -8.05 42.55
C GLU A 667 6.13 -8.06 41.78
N GLU A 668 6.87 -6.93 41.78
CA GLU A 668 8.17 -6.73 41.13
C GLU A 668 8.14 -6.79 39.59
N TYR A 669 6.97 -6.63 38.95
CA TYR A 669 6.88 -6.49 37.50
C TYR A 669 7.28 -5.09 37.06
N LEU A 670 8.09 -5.00 36.00
CA LEU A 670 8.41 -3.73 35.35
C LEU A 670 7.37 -3.44 34.27
N PHE A 671 6.84 -2.22 34.24
CA PHE A 671 5.85 -1.82 33.25
C PHE A 671 5.97 -0.33 32.90
N LYS A 672 5.45 0.06 31.74
CA LYS A 672 5.33 1.45 31.29
C LYS A 672 3.87 1.88 31.26
N LYS A 673 3.65 3.20 31.38
CA LYS A 673 2.36 3.84 31.21
C LYS A 673 2.45 5.03 30.28
N TYR A 674 1.42 5.20 29.47
CA TYR A 674 1.26 6.34 28.57
C TYR A 674 -0.10 6.98 28.78
N ASN A 675 -0.17 8.31 28.64
CA ASN A 675 -1.43 8.98 28.37
C ASN A 675 -1.67 8.89 26.85
N LEU A 676 -2.78 8.28 26.45
CA LEU A 676 -3.09 8.13 25.02
C LEU A 676 -3.72 9.40 24.48
N GLY A 677 -3.11 9.93 23.42
CA GLY A 677 -3.65 11.02 22.63
C GLY A 677 -3.79 10.66 21.16
N VAL A 678 -4.09 11.68 20.38
CA VAL A 678 -4.05 11.62 18.92
C VAL A 678 -3.09 12.67 18.39
N ILE A 679 -2.25 12.28 17.43
CA ILE A 679 -1.46 13.20 16.62
C ILE A 679 -2.00 13.19 15.19
N GLY A 680 -2.11 14.37 14.58
CA GLY A 680 -2.55 14.51 13.20
C GLY A 680 -2.04 15.79 12.56
N GLU A 681 -2.38 15.95 11.30
CA GLU A 681 -2.16 17.16 10.51
C GLU A 681 -3.35 18.10 10.73
N GLY A 682 -3.08 19.32 11.19
CA GLY A 682 -4.05 20.40 11.32
C GLY A 682 -4.49 20.98 9.96
N ILE A 683 -5.25 22.07 10.00
CA ILE A 683 -5.83 22.69 8.79
C ILE A 683 -4.73 23.26 7.87
N GLU A 684 -3.60 23.70 8.43
CA GLU A 684 -2.44 24.23 7.68
C GLU A 684 -1.38 23.15 7.41
N GLY A 685 -1.63 21.89 7.79
CA GLY A 685 -0.73 20.75 7.60
C GLY A 685 0.39 20.63 8.63
N GLU A 686 0.33 21.42 9.69
CA GLU A 686 1.20 21.32 10.86
C GLU A 686 0.88 20.07 11.68
N LEU A 687 1.91 19.43 12.25
CA LEU A 687 1.69 18.29 13.15
C LEU A 687 1.35 18.77 14.54
N ILE A 688 0.17 18.39 15.03
CA ILE A 688 -0.35 18.72 16.34
C ILE A 688 -0.84 17.45 17.01
N TYR A 689 -0.68 17.36 18.33
CA TYR A 689 -1.33 16.34 19.13
C TYR A 689 -2.32 16.93 20.14
N TYR A 690 -3.31 16.11 20.50
CA TYR A 690 -4.33 16.39 21.49
C TYR A 690 -4.49 15.21 22.44
N LEU A 691 -4.74 15.51 23.71
CA LEU A 691 -5.12 14.53 24.73
C LEU A 691 -6.63 14.63 24.99
N PRO A 692 -7.30 13.51 25.29
CA PRO A 692 -8.70 13.52 25.71
C PRO A 692 -8.87 14.25 27.05
N SER A 693 -10.08 14.76 27.29
CA SER A 693 -10.42 15.43 28.56
C SER A 693 -10.39 14.45 29.74
N GLU A 694 -10.80 13.21 29.51
CA GLU A 694 -10.61 12.08 30.42
C GLU A 694 -9.37 11.30 29.98
N VAL A 695 -8.39 11.19 30.87
CA VAL A 695 -7.11 10.54 30.54
C VAL A 695 -7.32 9.05 30.27
N ILE A 696 -6.96 8.61 29.07
CA ILE A 696 -6.91 7.19 28.71
C ILE A 696 -5.50 6.69 29.02
N THR A 697 -5.37 5.85 30.06
CA THR A 697 -4.07 5.27 30.45
C THR A 697 -3.84 3.97 29.68
N ILE A 698 -2.68 3.87 29.03
CA ILE A 698 -2.23 2.67 28.32
C ILE A 698 -1.05 2.06 29.03
N TYR A 699 -1.13 0.76 29.29
CA TYR A 699 -0.10 -0.04 29.94
C TYR A 699 0.62 -0.89 28.92
N THR A 700 1.90 -1.19 29.20
CA THR A 700 2.63 -2.27 28.55
C THR A 700 3.68 -2.84 29.50
N ILE A 701 3.91 -4.16 29.40
CA ILE A 701 4.90 -4.89 30.19
C ILE A 701 6.07 -5.34 29.30
N ASP A 702 5.79 -5.69 28.05
CA ASP A 702 6.73 -6.26 27.08
C ASP A 702 7.15 -5.27 25.96
N GLN A 703 6.53 -4.07 25.95
CA GLN A 703 6.64 -3.05 24.89
C GLN A 703 6.15 -3.53 23.52
N LEU A 704 5.37 -4.61 23.46
CA LEU A 704 4.79 -5.19 22.25
C LEU A 704 3.27 -5.14 22.29
N PHE A 705 2.67 -5.53 23.42
CA PHE A 705 1.25 -5.38 23.67
C PHE A 705 0.99 -4.14 24.54
N HIS A 706 0.26 -3.19 23.98
CA HIS A 706 -0.21 -1.98 24.65
C HIS A 706 -1.71 -2.13 24.89
N PHE A 707 -2.21 -1.79 26.08
CA PHE A 707 -3.62 -2.00 26.37
C PHE A 707 -4.15 -1.01 27.41
N SER A 708 -5.43 -0.67 27.28
CA SER A 708 -6.15 -0.01 28.37
C SER A 708 -6.60 -1.01 29.42
N GLU A 709 -6.81 -0.53 30.64
CA GLU A 709 -7.38 -1.34 31.73
C GLU A 709 -8.77 -1.88 31.33
N SER A 710 -9.58 -1.04 30.69
CA SER A 710 -10.92 -1.37 30.20
C SER A 710 -10.90 -2.50 29.16
N TYR A 711 -9.91 -2.50 28.25
CA TYR A 711 -9.75 -3.56 27.25
C TYR A 711 -9.34 -4.90 27.89
N SER A 712 -8.33 -4.86 28.75
CA SER A 712 -7.68 -6.06 29.29
C SER A 712 -8.53 -6.85 30.28
N LYS A 713 -9.47 -6.21 31.00
CA LYS A 713 -10.41 -6.90 31.90
C LYS A 713 -11.24 -7.99 31.23
N HIS A 714 -11.40 -7.91 29.91
CA HIS A 714 -12.21 -8.85 29.12
C HIS A 714 -11.36 -9.79 28.27
N VAL A 715 -10.04 -9.77 28.39
CA VAL A 715 -9.16 -10.78 27.78
C VAL A 715 -9.06 -11.95 28.76
N GLU A 716 -9.62 -13.09 28.37
CA GLU A 716 -9.50 -14.32 29.15
C GLU A 716 -8.06 -14.85 29.09
N SER A 717 -7.54 -15.31 30.23
CA SER A 717 -6.30 -16.08 30.25
C SER A 717 -6.53 -17.35 29.44
N LEU A 718 -5.88 -17.50 28.30
CA LEU A 718 -5.72 -18.80 27.68
C LEU A 718 -4.80 -19.60 28.61
N ASN A 719 -5.36 -20.30 29.60
CA ASN A 719 -4.64 -21.28 30.38
C ASN A 719 -4.02 -22.25 29.37
N THR A 720 -2.72 -22.09 29.15
CA THR A 720 -1.93 -22.79 28.16
C THR A 720 -2.24 -24.28 28.23
N TYR A 721 -2.54 -24.85 27.06
CA TYR A 721 -2.42 -26.26 26.70
C TYR A 721 -1.85 -27.14 27.81
N SER A 722 -2.69 -28.05 28.34
CA SER A 722 -2.20 -29.19 29.10
C SER A 722 -1.09 -29.89 28.32
N GLU A 723 -0.15 -30.46 29.05
CA GLU A 723 1.10 -31.09 28.61
C GLU A 723 0.93 -32.31 27.65
N ASP A 724 -0.20 -32.47 26.96
CA ASP A 724 -0.62 -33.74 26.34
C ASP A 724 -0.35 -33.86 24.82
N LEU A 725 0.31 -32.91 24.17
CA LEU A 725 0.69 -33.03 22.74
C LEU A 725 2.11 -33.55 22.48
N TYR A 726 2.82 -34.01 23.51
CA TYR A 726 4.14 -34.63 23.40
C TYR A 726 4.14 -36.17 23.54
N PHE A 727 3.15 -36.89 23.02
CA PHE A 727 3.28 -38.34 22.75
C PHE A 727 2.39 -38.76 21.57
N LEU A 728 2.78 -38.39 20.35
CA LEU A 728 2.49 -39.23 19.20
C LEU A 728 3.76 -40.04 18.92
N ASP A 729 3.71 -41.28 19.41
CA ASP A 729 4.72 -42.29 19.27
C ASP A 729 5.26 -42.33 17.84
N ILE A 730 6.58 -42.17 17.76
CA ILE A 730 7.41 -42.80 16.73
C ILE A 730 7.12 -44.29 16.82
N ILE A 731 6.24 -44.80 15.96
CA ILE A 731 6.20 -46.23 15.63
C ILE A 731 7.23 -46.44 14.52
N PRO A 732 8.33 -47.17 14.77
CA PRO A 732 9.23 -47.57 13.70
C PRO A 732 8.57 -48.72 12.92
N GLY A 733 8.33 -48.48 11.62
CA GLY A 733 7.91 -49.46 10.63
C GLY A 733 8.38 -49.04 9.26
#